data_AF-A0A2S4UYQ6-F1
#
_entry.id   AF-A0A2S4UYQ6-F1
#
_cell.length_a   1.000
_cell.length_b   1.000
_cell.length_c   1.000
_cell.angle_alpha   90.00
_cell.angle_beta   90.00
_cell.angle_gamma   90.00
#
_symmetry.space_group_name_H-M   'P 1'
#
loop_
_entity.id
_entity.type
_entity.pdbx_description
1 polymer ?
#
loop_
_entity_poly.entity_id
_entity_poly.type
_entity_poly.pdbx_seq_one_letter_code
_entity_poly.pdbx_strand_id
1 'polypeptide(L)'
;MLSHLAAIWTILALLPSIKSDPFNQPDPSLTKPLPQPGNQKYVTIGYYEATRSQYQQPTHINWRHYTHMVFNGAWPIDQFQFTFGSDDQNRQAVNDMKQFVNSAQQNYVKPLLAVGENKVQSSFRTTSAALQMKISVGAGCNNRSPNDVVNFGYFAQEFKNVWNEGSLIVRANFNGFIGATGNYATSEEASCSLKMSTTLTSWHTMAILETKEKDLFHGFPNSKLILGFTGYGRVFYLPDPGFNMKNGISQVAYGAAPAGGWTDNLNGTMDACGQKRGYEGTYLLNEIMDNGWLAPDGVTSTDVLTRYWDDCAKQPYLFNQQYLLVYDDPGSLKFKSNYARGSGLAGISFYYSMGFPSLFLQYFAGGSRPKQDISQFSSSSNFQFLHIEDLTLPGMIKVLLPCIILSVLLNLPTTVLSHGGPSKLHTRQVVAGPSALRNLEVREPPVVPQSKPCNQVLLEYTFANSYGNPANTIYMPPKDCGPPSDWASVIFNLTTTSAGRQYDRLGRLFINDIEIWRTSTAEPTPTGIIWTMTRDVSKYIPLLSSPGLLSLDIGNIVDKSVNLTGAFEVTLSAKFYPSTQLFPTSKKADKIINWGRGTGSNMSQFLTFPQNLESAFVELFASGAAQEEFWYTNVPDEYSKQLDPDNTGNVVVGKGSFREVQVWIAVLLGLHILFLSYIPGGILMSWWRPIAGIGAFDAPTYILDISPFIPYLSDSKAHNFTMIVEGQGENRSINSEWIFSGSVFMTLDPSGARTTGDIISYSTDSNTTVDPSPKGLNFSPDTDSNDSINFVTESYRKLSISSILITGSGEPRLVKFEQDFSYMNEQSWIPRGDYQSVSLSSKGTSFSTHDDRVITKDSFDFPFNLNISTVAVAKANQTKIVGNLTHTFRRSQSFSLSSNLGQVNIDTTQRSGGELLLNSNGRVIGGLGRTAQSFIYNDGRNETYTRNIEVSNVTDVVKDEESGTLSPPHTSKSNVLSNLPQDGDDIEGCPCRVLRKASKQILTVYSFNAASNFMIVSLISLLTSSRF
;
A
#
# COMPACT_ATOMS: atom_id res chain seq x y z
N MET A 1 20.03 -39.62 7.75
CA MET A 1 20.97 -38.69 7.08
C MET A 1 21.60 -39.30 5.83
N LEU A 2 22.62 -40.17 5.93
CA LEU A 2 23.33 -40.73 4.75
C LEU A 2 22.41 -41.33 3.67
N SER A 3 21.31 -41.98 4.07
CA SER A 3 20.26 -42.53 3.19
C SER A 3 19.57 -41.50 2.29
N HIS A 4 19.37 -40.26 2.75
CA HIS A 4 18.66 -39.22 1.97
C HIS A 4 19.62 -38.43 1.07
N LEU A 5 20.88 -38.25 1.48
CA LEU A 5 21.94 -37.71 0.62
C LEU A 5 22.13 -38.55 -0.65
N ALA A 6 22.06 -39.89 -0.52
CA ALA A 6 22.11 -40.81 -1.66
C ALA A 6 20.94 -40.60 -2.64
N ALA A 7 19.73 -40.31 -2.15
CA ALA A 7 18.56 -40.06 -3.01
C ALA A 7 18.74 -38.79 -3.86
N ILE A 8 19.20 -37.69 -3.24
CA ILE A 8 19.46 -36.41 -3.93
C ILE A 8 20.52 -36.58 -5.02
N TRP A 9 21.65 -37.23 -4.71
CA TRP A 9 22.68 -37.55 -5.70
C TRP A 9 22.20 -38.50 -6.81
N THR A 10 21.30 -39.43 -6.50
CA THR A 10 20.70 -40.32 -7.52
C THR A 10 19.78 -39.54 -8.46
N ILE A 11 19.01 -38.57 -7.97
CA ILE A 11 18.16 -37.69 -8.81
C ILE A 11 19.02 -36.83 -9.74
N LEU A 12 20.12 -36.25 -9.23
CA LEU A 12 21.09 -35.50 -10.04
C LEU A 12 21.76 -36.38 -11.11
N ALA A 13 22.15 -37.61 -10.76
CA ALA A 13 22.78 -38.55 -11.69
C ALA A 13 21.81 -39.11 -12.77
N LEU A 14 20.50 -38.99 -12.57
CA LEU A 14 19.45 -39.39 -13.52
C LEU A 14 19.10 -38.30 -14.55
N LEU A 15 19.84 -37.20 -14.59
CA LEU A 15 19.75 -36.16 -15.62
C LEU A 15 21.05 -36.12 -16.45
N PRO A 16 21.18 -36.95 -17.51
CA PRO A 16 22.38 -36.96 -18.35
C PRO A 16 22.64 -35.60 -19.02
N SER A 17 23.91 -35.25 -19.14
CA SER A 17 24.36 -34.00 -19.78
C SER A 17 24.04 -33.97 -21.27
N ILE A 18 23.09 -33.12 -21.65
CA ILE A 18 22.76 -32.83 -23.06
C ILE A 18 23.14 -31.39 -23.37
N LYS A 19 24.30 -31.23 -24.04
CA LYS A 19 24.70 -29.95 -24.65
C LYS A 19 23.70 -29.55 -25.73
N SER A 20 22.80 -28.62 -25.44
CA SER A 20 22.12 -27.75 -26.43
C SER A 20 21.10 -26.82 -25.74
N ASP A 21 21.54 -25.59 -25.47
CA ASP A 21 20.62 -24.46 -25.32
C ASP A 21 20.07 -24.10 -26.73
N PRO A 22 18.75 -24.17 -26.98
CA PRO A 22 18.19 -23.77 -28.28
C PRO A 22 18.30 -22.26 -28.54
N PHE A 23 18.70 -21.45 -27.56
CA PHE A 23 18.78 -20.00 -27.70
C PHE A 23 20.16 -19.49 -28.18
N ASN A 24 21.28 -20.17 -27.88
CA ASN A 24 22.66 -19.77 -28.27
C ASN A 24 23.55 -20.97 -28.68
N GLN A 25 24.12 -20.96 -29.90
CA GLN A 25 25.20 -21.86 -30.37
C GLN A 25 25.94 -21.24 -31.58
N PRO A 26 27.23 -21.61 -31.83
CA PRO A 26 27.57 -22.82 -32.60
C PRO A 26 28.59 -23.77 -31.93
N ASP A 27 28.62 -25.03 -32.37
CA ASP A 27 29.48 -26.13 -31.89
C ASP A 27 30.16 -26.86 -33.08
N PRO A 28 31.48 -27.12 -33.05
CA PRO A 28 32.21 -27.75 -34.16
C PRO A 28 32.62 -29.23 -33.94
N SER A 29 32.01 -30.04 -33.05
CA SER A 29 32.31 -31.49 -33.03
C SER A 29 31.19 -32.46 -32.59
N LEU A 30 30.37 -32.92 -33.55
CA LEU A 30 29.95 -34.33 -33.71
C LEU A 30 29.14 -34.51 -35.02
N THR A 31 29.44 -35.56 -35.79
CA THR A 31 29.10 -35.61 -37.23
C THR A 31 28.03 -36.63 -37.63
N LYS A 32 26.80 -36.15 -37.87
CA LYS A 32 25.89 -36.66 -38.92
C LYS A 32 24.75 -35.65 -39.19
N PRO A 33 24.33 -35.44 -40.44
CA PRO A 33 23.34 -34.41 -40.78
C PRO A 33 21.92 -34.87 -40.43
N LEU A 34 21.20 -34.07 -39.64
CA LEU A 34 19.75 -34.07 -39.58
C LEU A 34 19.16 -33.16 -40.68
N PRO A 35 17.89 -33.36 -41.10
CA PRO A 35 17.26 -32.50 -42.10
C PRO A 35 17.26 -31.03 -41.65
N GLN A 36 17.58 -30.11 -42.57
CA GLN A 36 17.73 -28.70 -42.19
C GLN A 36 16.41 -28.10 -41.69
N PRO A 37 16.39 -27.49 -40.48
CA PRO A 37 15.18 -26.89 -39.94
C PRO A 37 14.87 -25.56 -40.63
N GLY A 38 13.59 -25.36 -40.98
CA GLY A 38 13.07 -24.02 -41.25
C GLY A 38 13.20 -23.13 -40.02
N ASN A 39 13.35 -21.81 -40.24
CA ASN A 39 13.67 -20.85 -39.18
C ASN A 39 12.64 -20.79 -38.03
N GLN A 40 13.16 -20.44 -36.84
CA GLN A 40 12.48 -20.25 -35.53
C GLN A 40 12.13 -21.56 -34.78
N LYS A 41 12.57 -21.80 -33.54
CA LYS A 41 12.56 -20.99 -32.29
C LYS A 41 11.16 -20.71 -31.71
N TYR A 42 10.24 -21.67 -31.80
CA TYR A 42 8.96 -21.64 -31.06
C TYR A 42 8.83 -22.83 -30.10
N VAL A 43 8.38 -22.57 -28.87
CA VAL A 43 8.33 -23.52 -27.75
C VAL A 43 6.89 -23.94 -27.45
N THR A 44 6.72 -25.19 -27.02
CA THR A 44 5.45 -25.72 -26.51
C THR A 44 5.69 -26.53 -25.23
N ILE A 45 5.09 -26.10 -24.12
CA ILE A 45 5.30 -26.67 -22.78
C ILE A 45 4.01 -27.34 -22.26
N GLY A 46 4.10 -28.60 -21.85
CA GLY A 46 3.03 -29.26 -21.08
C GLY A 46 3.35 -29.36 -19.59
N TYR A 47 2.34 -29.70 -18.78
CA TYR A 47 2.44 -29.91 -17.33
C TYR A 47 1.84 -31.28 -16.96
N TYR A 48 2.66 -32.12 -16.34
CA TYR A 48 2.36 -33.43 -15.77
C TYR A 48 2.36 -33.32 -14.24
N GLU A 49 1.29 -33.75 -13.59
CA GLU A 49 1.10 -33.57 -12.15
C GLU A 49 1.48 -34.83 -11.38
N ALA A 50 2.63 -34.82 -10.69
CA ALA A 50 3.14 -35.98 -9.96
C ALA A 50 2.18 -36.47 -8.88
N THR A 51 1.49 -35.53 -8.20
CA THR A 51 0.46 -35.84 -7.19
C THR A 51 -0.82 -36.45 -7.76
N ARG A 52 -0.95 -36.51 -9.10
CA ARG A 52 -2.08 -37.08 -9.85
C ARG A 52 -1.63 -38.13 -10.89
N SER A 53 -0.41 -38.66 -10.78
CA SER A 53 0.18 -39.61 -11.75
C SER A 53 -0.70 -40.84 -12.03
N GLN A 54 -1.43 -41.33 -11.03
CA GLN A 54 -2.40 -42.42 -11.17
C GLN A 54 -3.50 -42.15 -12.24
N TYR A 55 -3.84 -40.88 -12.50
CA TYR A 55 -4.85 -40.47 -13.48
C TYR A 55 -4.26 -40.13 -14.86
N GLN A 56 -3.00 -39.70 -14.91
CA GLN A 56 -2.28 -39.42 -16.16
C GLN A 56 -0.96 -40.21 -16.17
N GLN A 57 -0.98 -41.41 -16.75
CA GLN A 57 0.24 -42.18 -16.96
C GLN A 57 1.09 -41.58 -18.10
N PRO A 58 2.43 -41.66 -18.06
CA PRO A 58 3.32 -41.17 -19.12
C PRO A 58 3.03 -41.76 -20.52
N THR A 59 2.41 -42.94 -20.59
CA THR A 59 1.95 -43.61 -21.81
C THR A 59 0.70 -42.98 -22.44
N HIS A 60 -0.11 -42.25 -21.67
CA HIS A 60 -1.33 -41.59 -22.14
C HIS A 60 -1.05 -40.18 -22.70
N ILE A 61 0.18 -39.70 -22.58
CA ILE A 61 0.61 -38.38 -23.05
C ILE A 61 0.88 -38.45 -24.55
N ASN A 62 0.21 -37.59 -25.32
CA ASN A 62 0.45 -37.45 -26.76
C ASN A 62 1.68 -36.57 -27.03
N TRP A 63 2.87 -37.09 -26.68
CA TRP A 63 4.15 -36.37 -26.60
C TRP A 63 4.51 -35.54 -27.85
N ARG A 64 4.07 -35.95 -29.04
CA ARG A 64 4.34 -35.27 -30.32
C ARG A 64 3.93 -33.79 -30.38
N HIS A 65 3.00 -33.38 -29.51
CA HIS A 65 2.50 -32.00 -29.44
C HIS A 65 3.35 -31.09 -28.54
N TYR A 66 4.35 -31.64 -27.83
CA TYR A 66 5.14 -30.91 -26.84
C TYR A 66 6.62 -30.83 -27.26
N THR A 67 7.28 -29.75 -26.87
CA THR A 67 8.75 -29.59 -26.98
C THR A 67 9.42 -29.77 -25.63
N HIS A 68 8.72 -29.38 -24.56
CA HIS A 68 9.11 -29.54 -23.17
C HIS A 68 7.90 -30.06 -22.39
N MET A 69 8.14 -30.83 -21.33
CA MET A 69 7.12 -31.28 -20.40
C MET A 69 7.63 -31.11 -18.98
N VAL A 70 6.80 -30.53 -18.11
CA VAL A 70 7.14 -30.25 -16.71
C VAL A 70 6.57 -31.32 -15.81
N PHE A 71 7.42 -31.95 -15.00
CA PHE A 71 7.04 -32.74 -13.83
C PHE A 71 6.75 -31.76 -12.68
N ASN A 72 5.47 -31.61 -12.31
CA ASN A 72 5.00 -30.64 -11.33
C ASN A 72 4.61 -31.31 -10.00
N GLY A 73 4.62 -30.53 -8.91
CA GLY A 73 4.13 -30.97 -7.60
C GLY A 73 5.17 -31.06 -6.47
N ALA A 74 6.41 -30.56 -6.66
CA ALA A 74 7.37 -30.41 -5.57
C ALA A 74 7.22 -29.04 -4.88
N TRP A 75 7.49 -28.98 -3.58
CA TRP A 75 7.52 -27.74 -2.80
C TRP A 75 8.73 -27.70 -1.85
N PRO A 76 9.22 -26.49 -1.48
CA PRO A 76 10.34 -26.34 -0.56
C PRO A 76 9.96 -26.66 0.88
N ILE A 77 10.95 -27.16 1.62
CA ILE A 77 10.95 -27.29 3.08
C ILE A 77 12.26 -26.70 3.62
N ASP A 78 12.34 -26.56 4.94
CA ASP A 78 13.51 -25.98 5.59
C ASP A 78 14.82 -26.71 5.27
N GLN A 79 15.94 -25.99 5.43
CA GLN A 79 17.30 -26.48 5.21
C GLN A 79 17.61 -26.85 3.74
N PHE A 80 17.12 -26.04 2.78
CA PHE A 80 17.43 -26.15 1.35
C PHE A 80 16.96 -27.47 0.69
N GLN A 81 15.84 -28.05 1.14
CA GLN A 81 15.30 -29.30 0.59
C GLN A 81 13.93 -29.12 -0.08
N PHE A 82 13.55 -30.10 -0.89
CA PHE A 82 12.27 -30.15 -1.59
C PHE A 82 11.56 -31.48 -1.28
N THR A 83 10.23 -31.47 -1.22
CA THR A 83 9.40 -32.66 -0.98
C THR A 83 8.20 -32.70 -1.94
N PHE A 84 7.70 -33.91 -2.17
CA PHE A 84 6.41 -34.19 -2.83
C PHE A 84 5.33 -34.64 -1.82
N GLY A 85 5.65 -34.67 -0.52
CA GLY A 85 4.71 -35.01 0.55
C GLY A 85 5.37 -35.80 1.69
N SER A 86 4.72 -36.89 2.08
CA SER A 86 5.28 -37.88 2.99
C SER A 86 6.47 -38.63 2.37
N ASP A 87 7.18 -39.37 3.21
CA ASP A 87 8.27 -40.28 2.83
C ASP A 87 7.90 -41.25 1.70
N ASP A 88 6.67 -41.78 1.68
CA ASP A 88 6.16 -42.64 0.62
C ASP A 88 5.77 -41.87 -0.65
N GLN A 89 5.25 -40.65 -0.51
CA GLN A 89 4.97 -39.78 -1.66
C GLN A 89 6.28 -39.35 -2.34
N ASN A 90 7.36 -39.12 -1.58
CA ASN A 90 8.70 -38.91 -2.12
C ASN A 90 9.26 -40.17 -2.82
N ARG A 91 9.11 -41.36 -2.21
CA ARG A 91 9.50 -42.63 -2.84
C ARG A 91 8.75 -42.86 -4.16
N GLN A 92 7.46 -42.59 -4.20
CA GLN A 92 6.63 -42.71 -5.40
C GLN A 92 7.00 -41.68 -6.47
N ALA A 93 7.14 -40.39 -6.11
CA ALA A 93 7.50 -39.34 -7.04
C ALA A 93 8.87 -39.58 -7.71
N VAL A 94 9.84 -40.15 -7.00
CA VAL A 94 11.15 -40.54 -7.58
C VAL A 94 11.01 -41.72 -8.58
N ASN A 95 10.03 -42.60 -8.41
CA ASN A 95 9.75 -43.67 -9.37
C ASN A 95 8.98 -43.17 -10.59
N ASP A 96 7.97 -42.33 -10.38
CA ASP A 96 7.19 -41.69 -11.45
C ASP A 96 8.08 -40.78 -12.30
N MET A 97 8.99 -40.02 -11.67
CA MET A 97 9.93 -39.13 -12.36
C MET A 97 10.90 -39.91 -13.27
N LYS A 98 11.35 -41.11 -12.88
CA LYS A 98 12.16 -41.99 -13.76
C LYS A 98 11.38 -42.40 -15.00
N GLN A 99 10.13 -42.84 -14.84
CA GLN A 99 9.28 -43.25 -15.97
C GLN A 99 8.97 -42.05 -16.89
N PHE A 100 8.68 -40.89 -16.31
CA PHE A 100 8.45 -39.63 -17.00
C PHE A 100 9.66 -39.18 -17.81
N VAL A 101 10.85 -39.11 -17.21
CA VAL A 101 12.10 -38.70 -17.89
C VAL A 101 12.43 -39.66 -19.04
N ASN A 102 12.32 -40.97 -18.82
CA ASN A 102 12.53 -41.97 -19.87
C ASN A 102 11.54 -41.78 -21.04
N SER A 103 10.26 -41.57 -20.74
CA SER A 103 9.22 -41.36 -21.77
C SER A 103 9.43 -40.06 -22.54
N ALA A 104 9.81 -38.97 -21.87
CA ALA A 104 10.12 -37.69 -22.49
C ALA A 104 11.32 -37.80 -23.44
N GLN A 105 12.41 -38.43 -22.99
CA GLN A 105 13.61 -38.66 -23.79
C GLN A 105 13.33 -39.53 -25.02
N GLN A 106 12.58 -40.63 -24.87
CA GLN A 106 12.17 -41.50 -25.98
C GLN A 106 11.33 -40.78 -27.05
N ASN A 107 10.61 -39.73 -26.69
CA ASN A 107 9.77 -38.93 -27.60
C ASN A 107 10.45 -37.62 -28.08
N TYR A 108 11.73 -37.42 -27.77
CA TYR A 108 12.47 -36.18 -28.07
C TYR A 108 11.77 -34.91 -27.54
N VAL A 109 11.33 -34.98 -26.28
CA VAL A 109 10.74 -33.89 -25.49
C VAL A 109 11.64 -33.61 -24.29
N LYS A 110 11.95 -32.34 -24.00
CA LYS A 110 12.81 -31.97 -22.87
C LYS A 110 12.04 -32.04 -21.54
N PRO A 111 12.41 -32.92 -20.58
CA PRO A 111 11.82 -32.92 -19.25
C PRO A 111 12.29 -31.70 -18.44
N LEU A 112 11.42 -31.18 -17.60
CA LEU A 112 11.67 -30.08 -16.64
C LEU A 112 11.09 -30.48 -15.28
N LEU A 113 11.63 -29.95 -14.17
CA LEU A 113 11.09 -30.13 -12.81
C LEU A 113 10.59 -28.79 -12.27
N ALA A 114 9.35 -28.72 -11.79
CA ALA A 114 8.80 -27.53 -11.14
C ALA A 114 8.73 -27.65 -9.61
N VAL A 115 9.06 -26.54 -8.95
CA VAL A 115 9.11 -26.41 -7.48
C VAL A 115 8.40 -25.12 -7.06
N GLY A 116 7.44 -25.21 -6.13
CA GLY A 116 6.76 -24.04 -5.52
C GLY A 116 5.24 -24.06 -5.65
N GLU A 117 4.61 -25.14 -5.20
CA GLU A 117 3.15 -25.37 -5.27
C GLU A 117 2.44 -25.07 -3.93
N ASN A 118 1.11 -24.89 -3.96
CA ASN A 118 0.34 -24.17 -2.93
C ASN A 118 0.04 -25.00 -1.65
N LYS A 119 1.04 -25.61 -1.00
CA LYS A 119 0.90 -26.25 0.32
C LYS A 119 2.05 -25.92 1.28
N VAL A 120 1.85 -24.82 2.01
CA VAL A 120 2.51 -24.44 3.27
C VAL A 120 3.95 -23.90 3.13
N GLN A 121 4.32 -23.14 4.16
CA GLN A 121 5.51 -22.31 4.32
C GLN A 121 6.84 -23.07 4.18
N SER A 122 7.81 -22.45 3.50
CA SER A 122 9.19 -22.33 4.00
C SER A 122 9.90 -21.17 3.28
N SER A 123 10.81 -20.48 3.97
CA SER A 123 11.52 -19.30 3.45
C SER A 123 13.00 -19.62 3.28
N PHE A 124 13.45 -19.95 2.06
CA PHE A 124 14.84 -20.39 1.84
C PHE A 124 15.60 -19.72 0.69
N ARG A 125 16.89 -19.49 0.98
CA ARG A 125 17.95 -19.25 -0.01
C ARG A 125 18.23 -20.55 -0.77
N THR A 126 19.13 -20.51 -1.76
CA THR A 126 19.05 -21.44 -2.90
C THR A 126 20.36 -22.12 -3.29
N THR A 127 20.26 -23.35 -3.79
CA THR A 127 21.29 -23.97 -4.64
C THR A 127 20.68 -24.91 -5.69
N SER A 128 20.94 -24.58 -6.96
CA SER A 128 20.96 -25.43 -8.17
C SER A 128 20.35 -26.85 -8.16
N ALA A 129 19.31 -27.07 -8.99
CA ALA A 129 19.24 -28.24 -9.89
C ALA A 129 18.20 -28.11 -11.04
N ALA A 130 18.58 -27.68 -12.25
CA ALA A 130 17.71 -27.64 -13.47
C ALA A 130 16.23 -27.24 -13.24
N LEU A 131 16.02 -26.21 -12.42
CA LEU A 131 14.79 -26.06 -11.65
C LEU A 131 13.88 -24.98 -12.27
N GLN A 132 12.65 -25.34 -12.65
CA GLN A 132 11.58 -24.38 -12.86
C GLN A 132 11.07 -23.92 -11.48
N MET A 133 11.83 -23.03 -10.83
CA MET A 133 11.39 -22.41 -9.57
C MET A 133 10.20 -21.50 -9.82
N LYS A 134 9.02 -22.00 -9.46
CA LYS A 134 7.77 -21.28 -9.37
C LYS A 134 7.77 -20.51 -8.05
N ILE A 135 8.47 -19.36 -8.01
CA ILE A 135 8.16 -18.37 -6.98
C ILE A 135 6.79 -17.78 -7.33
N SER A 136 5.75 -18.34 -6.72
CA SER A 136 4.37 -17.95 -6.96
C SER A 136 4.08 -16.63 -6.25
N VAL A 137 4.38 -15.51 -6.92
CA VAL A 137 4.11 -14.15 -6.43
C VAL A 137 2.60 -13.88 -6.42
N GLY A 138 1.92 -14.44 -5.42
CA GLY A 138 0.47 -14.38 -5.25
C GLY A 138 -0.20 -15.76 -5.25
N ALA A 139 -0.19 -16.44 -4.10
CA ALA A 139 -1.21 -17.44 -3.71
C ALA A 139 -1.15 -17.66 -2.18
N GLY A 140 -2.17 -17.20 -1.45
CA GLY A 140 -2.25 -17.34 0.02
C GLY A 140 -1.28 -16.46 0.82
N CYS A 141 -1.19 -16.77 2.12
CA CYS A 141 -0.52 -15.99 3.17
C CYS A 141 0.99 -16.26 3.26
N ASN A 142 1.66 -16.30 2.10
CA ASN A 142 3.12 -16.31 2.07
C ASN A 142 3.65 -14.95 2.54
N ASN A 143 4.72 -14.93 3.35
CA ASN A 143 5.42 -13.68 3.69
C ASN A 143 5.90 -13.01 2.40
N ARG A 144 5.34 -11.85 2.06
CA ARG A 144 5.77 -11.02 0.94
C ARG A 144 6.75 -9.97 1.45
N SER A 145 7.93 -9.88 0.86
CA SER A 145 8.87 -8.79 1.11
C SER A 145 8.82 -7.79 -0.03
N PRO A 146 8.90 -6.47 0.24
CA PRO A 146 9.25 -5.47 -0.77
C PRO A 146 10.51 -5.84 -1.59
N ASN A 147 11.42 -6.63 -1.01
CA ASN A 147 12.65 -7.04 -1.68
C ASN A 147 12.50 -8.28 -2.57
N ASP A 148 11.33 -8.94 -2.66
CA ASP A 148 11.20 -10.26 -3.30
C ASP A 148 11.63 -10.28 -4.77
N VAL A 149 11.35 -9.22 -5.55
CA VAL A 149 11.76 -9.13 -6.96
C VAL A 149 13.26 -8.90 -7.11
N VAL A 150 13.86 -8.13 -6.21
CA VAL A 150 15.31 -7.86 -6.18
C VAL A 150 16.06 -9.11 -5.72
N ASN A 151 15.58 -9.76 -4.67
CA ASN A 151 16.05 -11.06 -4.19
C ASN A 151 15.91 -12.15 -5.25
N PHE A 152 14.82 -12.16 -6.03
CA PHE A 152 14.66 -13.06 -7.16
C PHE A 152 15.67 -12.76 -8.28
N GLY A 153 15.97 -11.48 -8.53
CA GLY A 153 17.05 -11.06 -9.42
C GLY A 153 18.41 -11.61 -8.97
N TYR A 154 18.74 -11.50 -7.68
CA TYR A 154 19.97 -12.09 -7.12
C TYR A 154 19.98 -13.62 -7.19
N PHE A 155 18.86 -14.29 -6.89
CA PHE A 155 18.74 -15.74 -7.06
C PHE A 155 18.99 -16.15 -8.52
N ALA A 156 18.38 -15.48 -9.50
CA ALA A 156 18.59 -15.80 -10.91
C ALA A 156 20.07 -15.65 -11.31
N GLN A 157 20.78 -14.68 -10.71
CA GLN A 157 22.22 -14.48 -10.88
C GLN A 157 23.05 -15.60 -10.23
N GLU A 158 22.78 -15.96 -8.98
CA GLU A 158 23.44 -17.09 -8.31
C GLU A 158 23.18 -18.43 -9.03
N PHE A 159 21.93 -18.69 -9.45
CA PHE A 159 21.56 -19.89 -10.21
C PHE A 159 22.36 -20.01 -11.51
N LYS A 160 22.53 -18.91 -12.25
CA LYS A 160 23.32 -18.90 -13.49
C LYS A 160 24.83 -18.95 -13.27
N ASN A 161 25.33 -18.47 -12.14
CA ASN A 161 26.73 -18.62 -11.77
C ASN A 161 27.06 -20.06 -11.34
N VAL A 162 26.14 -20.74 -10.64
CA VAL A 162 26.32 -22.14 -10.18
C VAL A 162 26.01 -23.15 -11.30
N TRP A 163 25.00 -22.90 -12.14
CA TRP A 163 24.67 -23.75 -13.29
C TRP A 163 24.48 -22.92 -14.57
N ASN A 164 25.61 -22.62 -15.21
CA ASN A 164 25.71 -21.92 -16.49
C ASN A 164 24.83 -22.53 -17.62
N GLU A 165 24.92 -23.85 -17.82
CA GLU A 165 24.13 -24.63 -18.79
C GLU A 165 22.62 -24.76 -18.43
N GLY A 166 22.22 -24.36 -17.23
CA GLY A 166 20.89 -24.62 -16.67
C GLY A 166 19.83 -23.64 -17.19
N SER A 167 18.68 -24.14 -17.62
CA SER A 167 17.55 -23.29 -18.05
C SER A 167 16.65 -22.94 -16.87
N LEU A 168 16.43 -21.64 -16.63
CA LEU A 168 15.49 -21.13 -15.61
C LEU A 168 14.26 -20.53 -16.30
N ILE A 169 13.12 -21.23 -16.16
CA ILE A 169 11.80 -20.75 -16.59
C ILE A 169 11.03 -20.34 -15.34
N VAL A 170 10.24 -19.27 -15.43
CA VAL A 170 9.56 -18.65 -14.29
C VAL A 170 8.08 -18.46 -14.63
N ARG A 171 7.16 -18.86 -13.73
CA ARG A 171 5.72 -18.64 -13.93
C ARG A 171 5.28 -17.36 -13.20
N ALA A 172 5.04 -16.29 -13.94
CA ALA A 172 4.62 -14.99 -13.43
C ALA A 172 3.13 -14.74 -13.66
N ASN A 173 2.51 -13.86 -12.86
CA ASN A 173 1.12 -13.47 -13.07
C ASN A 173 0.98 -12.67 -14.38
N PHE A 174 -0.24 -12.50 -14.91
CA PHE A 174 -0.46 -11.73 -16.14
C PHE A 174 0.00 -10.27 -16.03
N ASN A 175 -0.08 -9.73 -14.82
CA ASN A 175 0.33 -8.37 -14.51
C ASN A 175 1.82 -8.26 -14.12
N GLY A 176 2.63 -9.28 -14.43
CA GLY A 176 4.07 -9.31 -14.18
C GLY A 176 4.47 -9.79 -12.77
N PHE A 177 5.61 -9.29 -12.30
CA PHE A 177 6.09 -9.44 -10.92
C PHE A 177 5.44 -8.38 -10.00
N ILE A 178 5.40 -8.62 -8.69
CA ILE A 178 4.92 -7.63 -7.71
C ILE A 178 6.14 -6.96 -7.07
N GLY A 179 6.34 -5.66 -7.34
CA GLY A 179 7.46 -4.85 -6.87
C GLY A 179 7.34 -4.41 -5.41
N ALA A 180 8.26 -3.55 -4.98
CA ALA A 180 8.48 -3.22 -3.58
C ALA A 180 7.28 -2.56 -2.88
N THR A 181 6.37 -1.95 -3.64
CA THR A 181 5.17 -1.29 -3.14
C THR A 181 3.95 -2.20 -2.98
N GLY A 182 4.06 -3.49 -3.32
CA GLY A 182 2.92 -4.41 -3.42
C GLY A 182 2.09 -4.25 -4.70
N ASN A 183 2.43 -3.26 -5.55
CA ASN A 183 1.93 -3.11 -6.91
C ASN A 183 2.84 -3.86 -7.91
N TYR A 184 2.55 -3.82 -9.20
CA TYR A 184 3.38 -4.47 -10.21
C TYR A 184 4.75 -3.78 -10.38
N ALA A 185 5.78 -4.59 -10.61
CA ALA A 185 7.17 -4.15 -10.57
C ALA A 185 7.54 -3.24 -11.76
N THR A 186 8.30 -2.18 -11.51
CA THR A 186 8.72 -1.25 -12.56
C THR A 186 9.77 -1.84 -13.51
N SER A 187 10.03 -1.16 -14.62
CA SER A 187 11.16 -1.43 -15.53
C SER A 187 12.50 -1.53 -14.81
N GLU A 188 12.73 -0.69 -13.80
CA GLU A 188 13.96 -0.63 -13.01
C GLU A 188 14.05 -1.81 -12.03
N GLU A 189 12.96 -2.15 -11.34
CA GLU A 189 12.90 -3.31 -10.44
C GLU A 189 13.08 -4.63 -11.21
N ALA A 190 12.45 -4.76 -12.38
CA ALA A 190 12.64 -5.87 -13.29
C ALA A 190 14.06 -5.92 -13.89
N SER A 191 14.79 -4.79 -13.98
CA SER A 191 16.08 -4.70 -14.67
C SER A 191 17.16 -5.63 -14.12
N CYS A 192 17.13 -5.95 -12.82
CA CYS A 192 18.04 -6.92 -12.19
C CYS A 192 17.78 -8.36 -12.66
N SER A 193 16.55 -8.69 -13.05
CA SER A 193 16.19 -9.98 -13.67
C SER A 193 16.43 -9.99 -15.19
N LEU A 194 16.36 -8.83 -15.85
CA LEU A 194 16.44 -8.70 -17.31
C LEU A 194 17.84 -8.94 -17.89
N LYS A 195 18.91 -8.82 -17.09
CA LYS A 195 20.29 -9.07 -17.49
C LYS A 195 20.61 -10.55 -17.80
N MET A 196 19.66 -11.48 -17.68
CA MET A 196 19.90 -12.93 -17.81
C MET A 196 18.91 -13.67 -18.72
N SER A 197 19.23 -14.92 -19.08
CA SER A 197 18.45 -15.78 -19.99
C SER A 197 17.28 -16.52 -19.31
N THR A 198 16.57 -15.84 -18.42
CA THR A 198 15.29 -16.29 -17.88
C THR A 198 14.18 -16.22 -18.93
N THR A 199 13.21 -17.14 -18.86
CA THR A 199 12.02 -17.19 -19.73
C THR A 199 10.76 -17.12 -18.87
N LEU A 200 9.80 -16.25 -19.21
CA LEU A 200 8.54 -16.09 -18.47
C LEU A 200 7.41 -16.89 -19.12
N THR A 201 6.53 -17.48 -18.30
CA THR A 201 5.23 -18.02 -18.71
C THR A 201 4.13 -17.46 -17.81
N SER A 202 2.97 -17.13 -18.38
CA SER A 202 1.86 -16.49 -17.66
C SER A 202 0.91 -17.48 -16.96
N TRP A 203 0.07 -16.99 -16.03
CA TRP A 203 -0.97 -17.74 -15.30
C TRP A 203 -2.34 -17.66 -15.99
N HIS A 204 -2.68 -18.61 -16.87
CA HIS A 204 -4.06 -18.92 -17.34
C HIS A 204 -4.81 -17.83 -18.16
N THR A 205 -4.66 -17.79 -19.49
CA THR A 205 -5.40 -16.81 -20.33
C THR A 205 -6.81 -17.29 -20.71
N MET A 206 -7.85 -16.78 -20.04
CA MET A 206 -9.26 -16.93 -20.47
C MET A 206 -9.81 -15.71 -21.24
N ALA A 207 -8.94 -15.04 -22.00
CA ALA A 207 -9.28 -14.00 -22.99
C ALA A 207 -8.13 -13.83 -24.00
N ILE A 208 -8.30 -13.00 -25.02
CA ILE A 208 -7.22 -12.35 -25.76
C ILE A 208 -7.02 -10.93 -25.22
N LEU A 209 -5.76 -10.55 -25.06
CA LEU A 209 -5.33 -9.29 -24.48
C LEU A 209 -5.12 -8.26 -25.60
N GLU A 210 -5.77 -7.10 -25.49
CA GLU A 210 -5.53 -5.99 -26.43
C GLU A 210 -4.14 -5.34 -26.22
N THR A 211 -3.71 -4.57 -27.22
CA THR A 211 -2.33 -4.06 -27.36
C THR A 211 -1.77 -3.22 -26.22
N LYS A 212 -2.58 -2.78 -25.24
CA LYS A 212 -2.12 -2.05 -24.05
C LYS A 212 -1.36 -2.92 -23.04
N GLU A 213 -1.56 -4.24 -23.02
CA GLU A 213 -0.88 -5.11 -22.05
C GLU A 213 0.54 -5.51 -22.46
N LYS A 214 1.04 -5.05 -23.62
CA LYS A 214 2.47 -5.19 -23.98
C LYS A 214 3.40 -4.49 -22.98
N ASP A 215 2.90 -3.48 -22.28
CA ASP A 215 3.66 -2.74 -21.28
C ASP A 215 3.78 -3.51 -19.93
N LEU A 216 2.84 -4.40 -19.59
CA LEU A 216 2.83 -5.11 -18.29
C LEU A 216 4.02 -6.06 -18.06
N PHE A 217 4.79 -6.40 -19.11
CA PHE A 217 6.04 -7.16 -19.02
C PHE A 217 7.27 -6.30 -19.31
N HIS A 218 7.25 -5.02 -18.87
CA HIS A 218 8.29 -4.01 -19.09
C HIS A 218 9.71 -4.58 -19.15
N GLY A 219 10.31 -4.50 -20.35
CA GLY A 219 11.69 -4.86 -20.65
C GLY A 219 11.94 -6.33 -21.04
N PHE A 220 11.02 -7.26 -20.82
CA PHE A 220 11.19 -8.64 -21.31
C PHE A 220 10.88 -8.70 -22.82
N PRO A 221 11.83 -9.12 -23.69
CA PRO A 221 11.55 -9.26 -25.11
C PRO A 221 10.58 -10.41 -25.37
N ASN A 222 9.69 -10.26 -26.35
CA ASN A 222 8.69 -11.26 -26.73
C ASN A 222 9.28 -12.68 -26.92
N SER A 223 10.51 -12.77 -27.44
CA SER A 223 11.28 -14.00 -27.60
C SER A 223 11.71 -14.70 -26.30
N LYS A 224 11.31 -14.19 -25.13
CA LYS A 224 11.40 -14.80 -23.80
C LYS A 224 10.03 -14.97 -23.09
N LEU A 225 8.92 -14.67 -23.76
CA LEU A 225 7.56 -14.74 -23.19
C LEU A 225 6.77 -15.94 -23.75
N ILE A 226 6.07 -16.67 -22.88
CA ILE A 226 5.26 -17.86 -23.21
C ILE A 226 3.82 -17.67 -22.73
N LEU A 227 2.85 -17.85 -23.63
CA LEU A 227 1.42 -17.64 -23.34
C LEU A 227 0.75 -18.92 -22.81
N GLY A 228 0.15 -18.87 -21.62
CA GLY A 228 -0.44 -20.04 -20.95
C GLY A 228 -1.94 -20.25 -21.20
N PHE A 229 -2.34 -21.48 -21.54
CA PHE A 229 -3.72 -21.92 -21.76
C PHE A 229 -4.17 -22.95 -20.72
N THR A 230 -5.48 -23.04 -20.49
CA THR A 230 -6.08 -23.83 -19.41
C THR A 230 -6.70 -25.14 -19.92
N GLY A 231 -6.32 -26.28 -19.35
CA GLY A 231 -6.94 -27.58 -19.65
C GLY A 231 -8.31 -27.77 -19.01
N TYR A 232 -8.93 -26.69 -18.52
CA TYR A 232 -10.13 -26.69 -17.71
C TYR A 232 -10.94 -25.39 -17.92
N GLY A 233 -12.23 -25.46 -17.62
CA GLY A 233 -13.12 -24.31 -17.44
C GLY A 233 -13.54 -24.13 -15.98
N ARG A 234 -14.15 -22.99 -15.67
CA ARG A 234 -14.69 -22.67 -14.33
C ARG A 234 -16.15 -22.28 -14.38
N VAL A 235 -16.94 -22.91 -13.51
CA VAL A 235 -18.37 -22.64 -13.29
C VAL A 235 -18.55 -21.67 -12.13
N PHE A 236 -19.44 -20.70 -12.29
CA PHE A 236 -19.88 -19.75 -11.27
C PHE A 236 -21.40 -19.81 -11.13
N TYR A 237 -21.90 -19.58 -9.91
CA TYR A 237 -23.32 -19.27 -9.71
C TYR A 237 -23.63 -17.83 -10.17
N LEU A 238 -24.85 -17.62 -10.64
CA LEU A 238 -25.38 -16.30 -10.97
C LEU A 238 -26.25 -15.75 -9.83
N PRO A 239 -26.23 -14.43 -9.55
CA PRO A 239 -26.88 -13.86 -8.36
C PRO A 239 -28.40 -13.66 -8.49
N ASP A 240 -28.98 -13.77 -9.69
CA ASP A 240 -30.40 -13.50 -9.96
C ASP A 240 -30.86 -14.29 -11.21
N PRO A 241 -32.02 -14.98 -11.21
CA PRO A 241 -32.57 -15.61 -12.43
C PRO A 241 -32.82 -14.63 -13.60
N GLY A 242 -32.89 -13.32 -13.34
CA GLY A 242 -32.95 -12.26 -14.35
C GLY A 242 -31.59 -11.73 -14.85
N PHE A 243 -30.47 -12.39 -14.51
CA PHE A 243 -29.11 -11.89 -14.75
C PHE A 243 -28.80 -11.55 -16.22
N ASN A 244 -28.32 -10.33 -16.47
CA ASN A 244 -27.98 -9.83 -17.80
C ASN A 244 -26.47 -9.84 -18.06
N MET A 245 -25.99 -10.84 -18.81
CA MET A 245 -24.58 -11.02 -19.19
C MET A 245 -23.88 -9.78 -19.77
N LYS A 246 -24.58 -8.85 -20.42
CA LYS A 246 -23.95 -7.67 -21.04
C LYS A 246 -23.54 -6.59 -20.04
N ASN A 247 -24.27 -6.48 -18.93
CA ASN A 247 -24.11 -5.38 -17.97
C ASN A 247 -23.77 -5.87 -16.55
N GLY A 248 -24.08 -7.12 -16.22
CA GLY A 248 -23.93 -7.70 -14.88
C GLY A 248 -22.67 -8.53 -14.67
N ILE A 249 -21.82 -8.77 -15.68
CA ILE A 249 -20.70 -9.73 -15.58
C ILE A 249 -19.70 -9.40 -14.45
N SER A 250 -19.56 -8.12 -14.07
CA SER A 250 -18.77 -7.68 -12.91
C SER A 250 -19.37 -8.04 -11.54
N GLN A 251 -20.62 -8.51 -11.50
CA GLN A 251 -21.35 -8.95 -10.29
C GLN A 251 -21.22 -10.47 -10.06
N VAL A 252 -20.56 -11.21 -10.96
CA VAL A 252 -20.26 -12.64 -10.75
C VAL A 252 -19.14 -12.76 -9.73
N ALA A 253 -19.50 -13.14 -8.50
CA ALA A 253 -18.55 -13.21 -7.39
C ALA A 253 -17.55 -14.38 -7.56
N TYR A 254 -16.26 -14.05 -7.68
CA TYR A 254 -15.15 -15.01 -7.69
C TYR A 254 -15.01 -15.72 -6.33
N GLY A 255 -15.84 -16.74 -6.11
CA GLY A 255 -15.89 -17.54 -4.88
C GLY A 255 -17.22 -18.29 -4.70
N ALA A 256 -18.30 -17.80 -5.31
CA ALA A 256 -19.58 -18.50 -5.35
C ALA A 256 -19.60 -19.52 -6.52
N ALA A 257 -18.90 -20.64 -6.33
CA ALA A 257 -18.83 -21.73 -7.31
C ALA A 257 -19.55 -23.00 -6.82
N PRO A 258 -20.21 -23.76 -7.71
CA PRO A 258 -20.67 -25.12 -7.40
C PRO A 258 -19.48 -26.08 -7.28
N ALA A 259 -19.75 -27.33 -6.89
CA ALA A 259 -18.76 -28.39 -7.00
C ALA A 259 -18.27 -28.56 -8.45
N GLY A 260 -16.95 -28.56 -8.62
CA GLY A 260 -16.29 -28.88 -9.87
C GLY A 260 -16.31 -30.38 -10.20
N GLY A 261 -15.43 -30.77 -11.14
CA GLY A 261 -15.17 -32.17 -11.48
C GLY A 261 -14.37 -32.90 -10.39
N TRP A 262 -13.92 -34.13 -10.67
CA TRP A 262 -13.12 -34.91 -9.71
C TRP A 262 -11.77 -34.24 -9.38
N THR A 263 -11.38 -33.24 -10.16
CA THR A 263 -10.19 -32.43 -9.91
C THR A 263 -10.37 -31.35 -8.83
N ASP A 264 -11.60 -30.88 -8.57
CA ASP A 264 -11.96 -29.86 -7.58
C ASP A 264 -12.12 -30.44 -6.15
N ASN A 265 -11.06 -31.07 -5.67
CA ASN A 265 -11.01 -31.76 -4.39
C ASN A 265 -10.51 -30.88 -3.22
N LEU A 266 -10.67 -29.55 -3.35
CA LEU A 266 -10.12 -28.56 -2.41
C LEU A 266 -11.16 -28.05 -1.40
N ASN A 267 -12.46 -28.23 -1.66
CA ASN A 267 -13.52 -27.88 -0.72
C ASN A 267 -13.34 -28.56 0.64
N GLY A 268 -13.52 -27.78 1.71
CA GLY A 268 -13.33 -28.22 3.09
C GLY A 268 -11.87 -28.38 3.54
N THR A 269 -10.90 -28.30 2.63
CA THR A 269 -9.47 -28.24 2.99
C THR A 269 -9.10 -26.82 3.46
N MET A 270 -8.07 -26.71 4.30
CA MET A 270 -7.46 -25.42 4.59
C MET A 270 -6.51 -25.00 3.45
N ASP A 271 -6.48 -23.72 3.13
CA ASP A 271 -5.46 -23.12 2.28
C ASP A 271 -4.17 -22.79 3.07
N ALA A 272 -3.22 -22.09 2.44
CA ALA A 272 -1.99 -21.63 3.07
C ALA A 272 -2.17 -20.50 4.10
N CYS A 273 -3.40 -19.98 4.28
CA CYS A 273 -3.78 -19.03 5.34
C CYS A 273 -4.48 -19.73 6.53
N GLY A 274 -4.71 -21.06 6.47
CA GLY A 274 -5.55 -21.76 7.44
C GLY A 274 -7.06 -21.54 7.22
N GLN A 275 -7.46 -20.93 6.11
CA GLN A 275 -8.86 -20.65 5.78
C GLN A 275 -9.51 -21.84 5.08
N LYS A 276 -10.73 -22.17 5.50
CA LYS A 276 -11.48 -23.32 4.96
C LYS A 276 -12.04 -22.97 3.58
N ARG A 277 -11.52 -23.64 2.54
CA ARG A 277 -11.88 -23.39 1.15
C ARG A 277 -13.28 -23.92 0.82
N GLY A 278 -13.99 -23.21 -0.05
CA GLY A 278 -15.13 -23.74 -0.80
C GLY A 278 -14.68 -24.57 -2.01
N TYR A 279 -15.63 -24.90 -2.89
CA TYR A 279 -15.34 -25.44 -4.23
C TYR A 279 -14.75 -24.35 -5.15
N GLU A 280 -13.97 -24.75 -6.14
CA GLU A 280 -13.43 -23.85 -7.19
C GLU A 280 -14.20 -23.93 -8.52
N GLY A 281 -15.26 -24.75 -8.61
CA GLY A 281 -16.10 -24.89 -9.81
C GLY A 281 -15.33 -25.39 -11.03
N THR A 282 -14.19 -26.04 -10.82
CA THR A 282 -13.22 -26.36 -11.87
C THR A 282 -13.53 -27.72 -12.49
N TYR A 283 -13.77 -27.75 -13.80
CA TYR A 283 -13.94 -28.97 -14.59
C TYR A 283 -12.91 -29.00 -15.71
N LEU A 284 -12.21 -30.13 -15.90
CA LEU A 284 -11.35 -30.32 -17.06
C LEU A 284 -12.16 -30.27 -18.38
N LEU A 285 -11.53 -29.90 -19.49
CA LEU A 285 -12.22 -29.76 -20.79
C LEU A 285 -12.76 -31.11 -21.31
N ASN A 286 -12.15 -32.24 -20.94
CA ASN A 286 -12.76 -33.55 -21.17
C ASN A 286 -13.97 -33.80 -20.25
N GLU A 287 -13.90 -33.50 -18.95
CA GLU A 287 -15.05 -33.65 -18.03
C GLU A 287 -16.29 -32.86 -18.51
N ILE A 288 -16.11 -31.68 -19.11
CA ILE A 288 -17.21 -30.87 -19.67
C ILE A 288 -17.92 -31.57 -20.85
N MET A 289 -17.19 -32.36 -21.65
CA MET A 289 -17.77 -33.16 -22.74
C MET A 289 -18.29 -34.53 -22.24
N ASP A 290 -17.60 -35.15 -21.28
CA ASP A 290 -18.00 -36.44 -20.68
C ASP A 290 -19.31 -36.29 -19.88
N ASN A 291 -19.53 -35.13 -19.24
CA ASN A 291 -20.80 -34.73 -18.63
C ASN A 291 -21.89 -34.32 -19.65
N GLY A 292 -21.57 -34.31 -20.95
CA GLY A 292 -22.51 -33.99 -22.02
C GLY A 292 -22.95 -32.52 -22.05
N TRP A 293 -22.14 -31.56 -21.59
CA TRP A 293 -22.45 -30.12 -21.71
C TRP A 293 -21.98 -29.53 -23.05
N LEU A 294 -20.99 -30.17 -23.67
CA LEU A 294 -20.55 -29.96 -25.04
C LEU A 294 -20.52 -31.30 -25.78
N ALA A 295 -20.74 -31.27 -27.10
CA ALA A 295 -20.43 -32.39 -27.96
C ALA A 295 -18.90 -32.62 -28.05
N PRO A 296 -18.44 -33.79 -28.53
CA PRO A 296 -17.01 -34.11 -28.66
C PRO A 296 -16.19 -33.21 -29.61
N ASP A 297 -16.83 -32.26 -30.30
CA ASP A 297 -16.15 -31.22 -31.08
C ASP A 297 -15.64 -30.06 -30.18
N GLY A 298 -16.13 -29.95 -28.95
CA GLY A 298 -15.84 -28.87 -28.01
C GLY A 298 -16.50 -27.53 -28.33
N VAL A 299 -17.43 -27.48 -29.29
CA VAL A 299 -18.04 -26.24 -29.81
C VAL A 299 -19.56 -26.31 -29.89
N THR A 300 -20.14 -27.48 -30.18
CA THR A 300 -21.60 -27.64 -30.23
C THR A 300 -22.15 -27.84 -28.82
N SER A 301 -22.96 -26.89 -28.34
CA SER A 301 -23.70 -27.04 -27.08
C SER A 301 -24.79 -28.11 -27.17
N THR A 302 -25.03 -28.77 -26.05
CA THR A 302 -26.17 -29.68 -25.84
C THR A 302 -27.36 -28.93 -25.24
N ASP A 303 -28.48 -29.63 -25.05
CA ASP A 303 -29.71 -29.07 -24.46
C ASP A 303 -29.55 -28.64 -22.98
N VAL A 304 -28.41 -28.93 -22.34
CA VAL A 304 -28.16 -28.67 -20.91
C VAL A 304 -27.72 -27.22 -20.64
N LEU A 305 -26.85 -26.66 -21.50
CA LEU A 305 -26.32 -25.30 -21.38
C LEU A 305 -26.09 -24.69 -22.77
N THR A 306 -26.59 -23.48 -23.02
CA THR A 306 -26.39 -22.81 -24.31
C THR A 306 -24.99 -22.23 -24.41
N ARG A 307 -24.27 -22.48 -25.52
CA ARG A 307 -22.97 -21.86 -25.79
C ARG A 307 -23.13 -20.46 -26.41
N TYR A 308 -22.35 -19.52 -25.90
CA TYR A 308 -22.18 -18.18 -26.43
C TYR A 308 -20.70 -17.90 -26.72
N TRP A 309 -20.43 -16.77 -27.37
CA TRP A 309 -19.10 -16.31 -27.74
C TRP A 309 -18.97 -14.82 -27.45
N ASP A 310 -17.97 -14.43 -26.67
CA ASP A 310 -17.55 -13.04 -26.55
C ASP A 310 -16.51 -12.75 -27.65
N ASP A 311 -16.88 -11.92 -28.62
CA ASP A 311 -16.00 -11.56 -29.73
C ASP A 311 -15.05 -10.40 -29.42
N CYS A 312 -15.16 -9.74 -28.26
CA CYS A 312 -14.13 -8.83 -27.76
C CYS A 312 -13.01 -9.64 -27.10
N ALA A 313 -13.36 -10.50 -26.13
CA ALA A 313 -12.41 -11.36 -25.42
C ALA A 313 -11.92 -12.56 -26.26
N LYS A 314 -12.57 -12.85 -27.41
CA LYS A 314 -12.38 -14.08 -28.21
C LYS A 314 -12.48 -15.35 -27.36
N GLN A 315 -13.52 -15.40 -26.52
CA GLN A 315 -13.68 -16.39 -25.46
C GLN A 315 -15.08 -17.03 -25.53
N PRO A 316 -15.19 -18.37 -25.49
CA PRO A 316 -16.47 -19.06 -25.39
C PRO A 316 -16.92 -19.18 -23.93
N TYR A 317 -18.23 -19.25 -23.73
CA TYR A 317 -18.81 -19.60 -22.44
C TYR A 317 -20.11 -20.38 -22.63
N LEU A 318 -20.46 -21.23 -21.66
CA LEU A 318 -21.80 -21.82 -21.57
C LEU A 318 -22.59 -21.08 -20.49
N PHE A 319 -23.87 -20.83 -20.72
CA PHE A 319 -24.71 -20.03 -19.84
C PHE A 319 -26.15 -20.55 -19.79
N ASN A 320 -26.73 -20.52 -18.59
CA ASN A 320 -28.17 -20.50 -18.35
C ASN A 320 -28.47 -19.50 -17.22
N GLN A 321 -29.73 -19.38 -16.77
CA GLN A 321 -30.13 -18.41 -15.74
C GLN A 321 -29.56 -18.68 -14.32
N GLN A 322 -28.83 -19.79 -14.12
CA GLN A 322 -28.29 -20.20 -12.82
C GLN A 322 -26.75 -20.32 -12.81
N TYR A 323 -26.15 -20.66 -13.96
CA TYR A 323 -24.73 -20.99 -14.09
C TYR A 323 -24.06 -20.32 -15.28
N LEU A 324 -22.80 -19.92 -15.08
CA LEU A 324 -21.88 -19.46 -16.12
C LEU A 324 -20.61 -20.33 -16.09
N LEU A 325 -20.33 -21.07 -17.16
CA LEU A 325 -19.07 -21.79 -17.38
C LEU A 325 -18.21 -21.05 -18.39
N VAL A 326 -17.05 -20.53 -17.98
CA VAL A 326 -16.05 -19.98 -18.89
C VAL A 326 -14.93 -21.01 -19.10
N TYR A 327 -14.59 -21.29 -20.37
CA TYR A 327 -13.67 -22.35 -20.77
C TYR A 327 -12.97 -21.97 -22.09
N ASP A 328 -11.97 -22.73 -22.54
CA ASP A 328 -11.29 -22.52 -23.84
C ASP A 328 -11.71 -23.59 -24.86
N ASP A 329 -11.94 -23.20 -26.13
CA ASP A 329 -12.41 -24.10 -27.21
C ASP A 329 -11.50 -24.06 -28.46
N PRO A 330 -11.69 -24.95 -29.44
CA PRO A 330 -10.89 -24.96 -30.68
C PRO A 330 -10.80 -23.62 -31.42
N GLY A 331 -11.80 -22.75 -31.30
CA GLY A 331 -11.82 -21.41 -31.87
C GLY A 331 -10.90 -20.45 -31.11
N SER A 332 -11.14 -20.27 -29.81
CA SER A 332 -10.35 -19.36 -28.97
C SER A 332 -8.88 -19.81 -28.89
N LEU A 333 -8.65 -21.12 -28.74
CA LEU A 333 -7.31 -21.72 -28.73
C LEU A 333 -6.56 -21.50 -30.05
N LYS A 334 -7.24 -21.57 -31.21
CA LYS A 334 -6.66 -21.26 -32.52
C LYS A 334 -6.35 -19.77 -32.67
N PHE A 335 -7.25 -18.88 -32.25
CA PHE A 335 -6.99 -17.42 -32.27
C PHE A 335 -5.82 -17.05 -31.37
N LYS A 336 -5.81 -17.48 -30.11
CA LYS A 336 -4.75 -17.23 -29.13
C LYS A 336 -3.40 -17.79 -29.60
N SER A 337 -3.37 -19.00 -30.15
CA SER A 337 -2.14 -19.60 -30.68
C SER A 337 -1.61 -18.86 -31.92
N ASN A 338 -2.47 -18.35 -32.77
CA ASN A 338 -2.07 -17.53 -33.92
C ASN A 338 -1.55 -16.15 -33.47
N TYR A 339 -2.17 -15.52 -32.47
CA TYR A 339 -1.69 -14.27 -31.87
C TYR A 339 -0.29 -14.43 -31.25
N ALA A 340 -0.05 -15.52 -30.53
CA ALA A 340 1.24 -15.80 -29.92
C ALA A 340 2.37 -15.95 -30.96
N ARG A 341 2.13 -16.72 -32.05
CA ARG A 341 3.09 -16.83 -33.17
C ARG A 341 3.28 -15.49 -33.89
N GLY A 342 2.19 -14.79 -34.23
CA GLY A 342 2.24 -13.51 -34.96
C GLY A 342 2.87 -12.36 -34.17
N SER A 343 2.83 -12.42 -32.83
CA SER A 343 3.47 -11.44 -31.94
C SER A 343 4.94 -11.72 -31.65
N GLY A 344 5.51 -12.80 -32.20
CA GLY A 344 6.90 -13.19 -31.94
C GLY A 344 7.16 -13.67 -30.51
N LEU A 345 6.16 -14.26 -29.86
CA LEU A 345 6.34 -14.87 -28.53
C LEU A 345 7.26 -16.10 -28.62
N ALA A 346 7.94 -16.43 -27.51
CA ALA A 346 8.80 -17.61 -27.42
C ALA A 346 8.03 -18.92 -27.56
N GLY A 347 6.75 -18.96 -27.19
CA GLY A 347 5.96 -20.19 -27.21
C GLY A 347 4.60 -20.11 -26.52
N ILE A 348 4.03 -21.28 -26.27
CA ILE A 348 2.77 -21.50 -25.53
C ILE A 348 2.92 -22.61 -24.48
N SER A 349 2.09 -22.57 -23.42
CA SER A 349 2.09 -23.57 -22.34
C SER A 349 0.68 -24.05 -21.96
N PHE A 350 0.58 -25.28 -21.44
CA PHE A 350 -0.70 -25.99 -21.23
C PHE A 350 -0.86 -26.48 -19.80
N TYR A 351 -1.44 -25.67 -18.93
CA TYR A 351 -1.59 -26.05 -17.52
C TYR A 351 -2.80 -26.97 -17.30
N TYR A 352 -2.61 -28.00 -16.46
CA TYR A 352 -3.33 -29.27 -16.49
C TYR A 352 -3.44 -29.86 -17.90
N SER A 353 -2.30 -30.28 -18.48
CA SER A 353 -2.26 -30.91 -19.81
C SER A 353 -3.13 -32.16 -19.94
N MET A 354 -3.47 -32.82 -18.83
CA MET A 354 -4.40 -33.97 -18.79
C MET A 354 -5.83 -33.64 -19.22
N GLY A 355 -6.28 -32.39 -19.07
CA GLY A 355 -7.65 -32.01 -19.38
C GLY A 355 -7.91 -31.64 -20.85
N PHE A 356 -6.86 -31.39 -21.64
CA PHE A 356 -7.00 -31.03 -23.05
C PHE A 356 -7.38 -32.23 -23.92
N PRO A 357 -8.52 -32.18 -24.66
CA PRO A 357 -8.87 -33.22 -25.62
C PRO A 357 -7.83 -33.33 -26.74
N SER A 358 -7.63 -34.55 -27.27
CA SER A 358 -6.73 -34.75 -28.43
C SER A 358 -7.17 -33.97 -29.68
N LEU A 359 -8.47 -33.65 -29.80
CA LEU A 359 -9.00 -32.77 -30.85
C LEU A 359 -8.59 -31.29 -30.66
N PHE A 360 -8.30 -30.85 -29.44
CA PHE A 360 -7.85 -29.47 -29.18
C PHE A 360 -6.34 -29.38 -29.45
N LEU A 361 -5.57 -30.43 -29.12
CA LEU A 361 -4.11 -30.50 -29.29
C LEU A 361 -3.61 -30.24 -30.73
N GLN A 362 -4.43 -30.50 -31.75
CA GLN A 362 -4.07 -30.23 -33.15
C GLN A 362 -4.05 -28.73 -33.52
N TYR A 363 -4.85 -27.86 -32.87
CA TYR A 363 -4.91 -26.43 -33.22
C TYR A 363 -3.69 -25.64 -32.73
N PHE A 364 -2.89 -26.23 -31.84
CA PHE A 364 -1.64 -25.68 -31.32
C PHE A 364 -0.45 -25.84 -32.29
N ALA A 365 -0.48 -26.86 -33.15
CA ALA A 365 0.62 -27.18 -34.05
C ALA A 365 0.53 -26.40 -35.37
N GLY A 366 1.18 -25.23 -35.43
CA GLY A 366 1.44 -24.47 -36.67
C GLY A 366 2.51 -25.13 -37.55
N GLY A 367 2.45 -26.46 -37.69
CA GLY A 367 3.53 -27.31 -38.19
C GLY A 367 3.56 -28.61 -37.39
N SER A 368 2.93 -29.66 -37.91
CA SER A 368 3.06 -31.01 -37.35
C SER A 368 4.49 -31.51 -37.54
N ARG A 369 5.11 -32.13 -36.53
CA ARG A 369 6.18 -33.11 -36.81
C ARG A 369 5.55 -34.17 -37.74
N PRO A 370 6.16 -34.52 -38.89
CA PRO A 370 5.61 -35.54 -39.77
C PRO A 370 5.50 -36.87 -39.02
N LYS A 371 4.52 -37.70 -39.40
CA LYS A 371 4.45 -39.09 -38.90
C LYS A 371 5.78 -39.79 -39.22
N GLN A 372 6.43 -40.34 -38.21
CA GLN A 372 7.23 -41.54 -38.40
C GLN A 372 6.25 -42.72 -38.22
N ASP A 373 5.94 -43.40 -39.32
CA ASP A 373 5.05 -44.56 -39.28
C ASP A 373 5.76 -45.74 -38.59
N ILE A 374 5.18 -46.22 -37.49
CA ILE A 374 5.62 -47.44 -36.81
C ILE A 374 5.03 -48.63 -37.55
N SER A 375 5.70 -49.07 -38.63
CA SER A 375 5.37 -50.33 -39.29
C SER A 375 6.60 -50.95 -39.96
N GLN A 376 6.60 -52.28 -40.01
CA GLN A 376 7.65 -53.17 -40.54
C GLN A 376 8.97 -53.14 -39.72
N PHE A 377 9.20 -54.12 -38.84
CA PHE A 377 9.55 -55.54 -39.06
C PHE A 377 11.03 -55.83 -39.29
N SER A 378 11.39 -57.04 -38.90
CA SER A 378 12.73 -57.59 -38.82
C SER A 378 13.42 -57.81 -40.17
N SER A 379 14.76 -57.70 -40.11
CA SER A 379 15.75 -58.53 -40.82
C SER A 379 15.84 -58.53 -42.36
N SER A 380 17.06 -58.15 -42.78
CA SER A 380 17.85 -58.76 -43.88
C SER A 380 17.81 -58.14 -45.28
N SER A 381 18.93 -58.38 -45.98
CA SER A 381 19.06 -58.55 -47.44
C SER A 381 19.08 -57.30 -48.33
N ASN A 382 20.31 -56.95 -48.74
CA ASN A 382 20.76 -56.47 -50.05
C ASN A 382 19.70 -56.35 -51.18
N PHE A 383 19.78 -55.30 -52.00
CA PHE A 383 20.44 -55.37 -53.32
C PHE A 383 20.77 -53.98 -53.89
N GLN A 384 21.06 -53.87 -55.19
CA GLN A 384 22.07 -52.95 -55.75
C GLN A 384 21.61 -52.23 -57.04
N PHE A 385 22.36 -51.18 -57.43
CA PHE A 385 22.67 -50.72 -58.80
C PHE A 385 21.88 -49.62 -59.57
N LEU A 386 22.66 -48.97 -60.45
CA LEU A 386 22.43 -47.97 -61.53
C LEU A 386 22.32 -46.48 -61.07
N HIS A 387 23.06 -45.48 -61.58
CA HIS A 387 23.51 -45.04 -62.94
C HIS A 387 22.44 -44.19 -63.70
N ILE A 388 22.72 -43.07 -64.39
CA ILE A 388 23.98 -42.33 -64.71
C ILE A 388 23.71 -40.85 -65.17
N GLU A 389 24.74 -39.96 -65.18
CA GLU A 389 24.92 -38.65 -65.91
C GLU A 389 23.89 -37.48 -65.80
N ASP A 390 24.23 -36.17 -65.87
CA ASP A 390 25.46 -35.39 -65.52
C ASP A 390 25.08 -33.93 -65.03
N LEU A 391 25.36 -32.72 -65.59
CA LEU A 391 26.08 -32.20 -66.77
C LEU A 391 26.55 -30.70 -66.59
N THR A 392 27.86 -30.49 -66.34
CA THR A 392 28.73 -29.26 -66.44
C THR A 392 28.35 -27.82 -65.95
N LEU A 393 29.22 -27.27 -65.08
CA LEU A 393 29.99 -25.98 -65.05
C LEU A 393 30.00 -25.01 -66.29
N PRO A 394 30.62 -23.77 -66.27
CA PRO A 394 31.19 -22.89 -65.20
C PRO A 394 30.99 -21.32 -65.32
N GLY A 395 31.48 -20.54 -64.33
CA GLY A 395 32.11 -19.19 -64.52
C GLY A 395 31.32 -17.94 -64.04
N MET A 396 31.91 -16.74 -63.83
CA MET A 396 33.34 -16.31 -63.73
C MET A 396 33.47 -14.84 -63.20
N ILE A 397 34.54 -14.52 -62.42
CA ILE A 397 35.21 -13.18 -62.30
C ILE A 397 34.39 -12.00 -61.65
N LYS A 398 34.91 -10.86 -61.11
CA LYS A 398 36.08 -10.39 -60.29
C LYS A 398 35.99 -8.81 -60.20
N VAL A 399 36.85 -8.11 -59.44
CA VAL A 399 37.22 -6.64 -59.53
C VAL A 399 36.44 -5.55 -58.73
N LEU A 400 37.04 -5.15 -57.57
CA LEU A 400 37.52 -3.82 -57.10
C LEU A 400 36.73 -2.47 -57.07
N LEU A 401 37.07 -1.71 -56.00
CA LEU A 401 37.28 -0.23 -55.84
C LEU A 401 36.15 0.71 -55.31
N PRO A 402 36.47 1.72 -54.45
CA PRO A 402 35.51 2.72 -53.91
C PRO A 402 35.80 4.21 -54.24
N CYS A 403 34.93 5.10 -53.73
CA CYS A 403 35.03 6.57 -53.58
C CYS A 403 34.85 7.47 -54.83
N ILE A 404 34.00 8.52 -54.72
CA ILE A 404 34.35 9.97 -54.81
C ILE A 404 33.11 10.92 -54.69
N ILE A 405 33.15 11.78 -53.66
CA ILE A 405 32.81 13.24 -53.59
C ILE A 405 31.50 13.79 -54.24
N LEU A 406 30.58 14.20 -53.36
CA LEU A 406 29.95 15.55 -53.23
C LEU A 406 29.62 16.38 -54.50
N SER A 407 28.33 16.68 -54.76
CA SER A 407 27.77 18.06 -54.75
C SER A 407 26.39 18.21 -55.44
N VAL A 408 25.34 18.45 -54.65
CA VAL A 408 24.27 19.45 -54.94
C VAL A 408 23.82 20.02 -53.59
N LEU A 409 23.81 21.35 -53.48
CA LEU A 409 23.17 22.11 -52.39
C LEU A 409 21.95 22.86 -52.95
N LEU A 410 21.13 23.41 -52.05
CA LEU A 410 19.98 24.29 -52.32
C LEU A 410 18.72 23.61 -52.89
N ASN A 411 17.78 23.27 -52.00
CA ASN A 411 16.59 24.12 -51.85
C ASN A 411 15.90 23.92 -50.49
N LEU A 412 15.24 24.98 -50.04
CA LEU A 412 14.53 25.14 -48.75
C LEU A 412 13.04 24.73 -48.91
N PRO A 413 12.25 24.44 -47.83
CA PRO A 413 12.21 25.21 -46.59
C PRO A 413 12.27 24.45 -45.26
N THR A 414 12.62 25.21 -44.21
CA THR A 414 12.60 24.82 -42.80
C THR A 414 11.19 24.90 -42.20
N THR A 415 10.66 23.78 -41.71
CA THR A 415 9.58 23.77 -40.71
C THR A 415 10.17 23.49 -39.33
N VAL A 416 10.37 24.54 -38.53
CA VAL A 416 10.80 24.40 -37.13
C VAL A 416 9.61 23.95 -36.29
N LEU A 417 9.51 22.64 -36.03
CA LEU A 417 8.70 22.13 -34.93
C LEU A 417 9.49 22.34 -33.63
N SER A 418 9.05 23.31 -32.84
CA SER A 418 9.66 23.62 -31.53
C SER A 418 9.57 22.41 -30.61
N HIS A 419 10.65 22.12 -29.87
CA HIS A 419 10.56 21.21 -28.74
C HIS A 419 9.55 21.76 -27.75
N GLY A 420 8.55 20.94 -27.38
CA GLY A 420 7.67 21.25 -26.27
C GLY A 420 8.50 21.28 -24.99
N GLY A 421 8.71 22.47 -24.44
CA GLY A 421 9.24 22.63 -23.09
C GLY A 421 8.30 22.00 -22.05
N PRO A 422 8.72 21.90 -20.77
CA PRO A 422 7.86 21.37 -19.72
C PRO A 422 6.52 22.10 -19.73
N SER A 423 5.43 21.33 -19.78
CA SER A 423 4.08 21.87 -19.77
C SER A 423 3.91 22.73 -18.53
N LYS A 424 3.75 24.05 -18.72
CA LYS A 424 3.52 24.98 -17.60
C LYS A 424 2.28 24.53 -16.84
N LEU A 425 2.51 23.94 -15.66
CA LEU A 425 1.49 23.81 -14.62
C LEU A 425 0.79 25.16 -14.52
N HIS A 426 -0.51 25.17 -14.79
CA HIS A 426 -1.27 26.42 -14.77
C HIS A 426 -1.46 26.81 -13.31
N THR A 427 -0.59 27.72 -12.86
CA THR A 427 -0.63 28.36 -11.54
C THR A 427 -1.98 29.07 -11.38
N ARG A 428 -2.92 28.35 -10.78
CA ARG A 428 -4.16 28.90 -10.27
C ARG A 428 -4.01 28.85 -8.76
N GLN A 429 -3.81 30.01 -8.15
CA GLN A 429 -3.89 30.15 -6.70
C GLN A 429 -5.18 29.49 -6.20
N VAL A 430 -5.15 28.96 -4.98
CA VAL A 430 -6.34 28.47 -4.26
C VAL A 430 -7.32 29.64 -4.03
N VAL A 431 -8.18 29.87 -5.02
CA VAL A 431 -9.28 30.85 -4.97
C VAL A 431 -10.54 30.13 -4.56
N ALA A 432 -10.77 30.07 -3.25
CA ALA A 432 -12.04 29.60 -2.69
C ALA A 432 -13.21 30.43 -3.24
N GLY A 433 -14.34 29.77 -3.49
CA GLY A 433 -15.59 30.47 -3.78
C GLY A 433 -16.01 31.36 -2.60
N PRO A 434 -16.71 32.49 -2.84
CA PRO A 434 -17.09 33.44 -1.77
C PRO A 434 -18.06 32.86 -0.72
N SER A 435 -18.54 31.62 -0.92
CA SER A 435 -19.40 30.84 -0.01
C SER A 435 -18.71 29.63 0.61
N ALA A 436 -17.39 29.48 0.48
CA ALA A 436 -16.67 28.34 1.05
C ALA A 436 -16.55 28.47 2.59
N LEU A 437 -16.86 27.39 3.30
CA LEU A 437 -16.69 27.31 4.75
C LEU A 437 -15.20 27.40 5.10
N ARG A 438 -14.82 28.30 6.01
CA ARG A 438 -13.46 28.34 6.57
C ARG A 438 -13.36 27.33 7.71
N ASN A 439 -12.58 26.27 7.53
CA ASN A 439 -12.25 25.29 8.58
C ASN A 439 -10.90 25.66 9.23
N LEU A 440 -10.72 25.29 10.49
CA LEU A 440 -9.49 25.49 11.25
C LEU A 440 -9.29 24.37 12.27
N GLU A 441 -8.04 24.08 12.61
CA GLU A 441 -7.68 23.42 13.87
C GLU A 441 -7.11 24.54 14.77
N VAL A 442 -7.51 24.58 16.04
CA VAL A 442 -7.09 25.65 16.95
C VAL A 442 -5.66 25.41 17.43
N ARG A 443 -4.78 26.37 17.18
CA ARG A 443 -3.34 26.33 17.49
C ARG A 443 -2.79 27.74 17.74
N GLU A 444 -1.63 27.83 18.39
CA GLU A 444 -0.80 29.04 18.43
C GLU A 444 -0.41 29.56 17.03
N PRO A 445 -0.30 30.89 16.85
CA PRO A 445 0.45 31.47 15.74
C PRO A 445 1.95 31.12 15.84
N PRO A 446 2.65 30.86 14.72
CA PRO A 446 4.06 30.47 14.75
C PRO A 446 4.99 31.48 15.44
N VAL A 447 5.76 30.99 16.42
CA VAL A 447 6.75 31.79 17.18
C VAL A 447 8.03 31.99 16.35
N VAL A 448 8.11 33.13 15.68
CA VAL A 448 9.17 33.43 14.68
C VAL A 448 10.02 34.65 15.05
N PRO A 449 11.27 34.75 14.53
CA PRO A 449 12.07 35.96 14.64
C PRO A 449 11.36 37.20 14.08
N GLN A 450 11.61 38.37 14.68
CA GLN A 450 11.21 39.68 14.14
C GLN A 450 12.16 40.10 12.99
N SER A 451 12.21 39.28 11.94
CA SER A 451 13.01 39.49 10.72
C SER A 451 12.14 39.29 9.47
N LYS A 452 12.52 39.89 8.34
CA LYS A 452 11.81 39.72 7.07
C LYS A 452 12.13 38.32 6.48
N PRO A 453 11.14 37.43 6.31
CA PRO A 453 11.41 36.10 5.76
C PRO A 453 11.53 36.13 4.22
N CYS A 454 12.24 35.15 3.66
CA CYS A 454 11.92 34.71 2.28
C CYS A 454 10.56 33.99 2.31
N ASN A 455 9.66 34.34 1.39
CA ASN A 455 8.45 33.55 1.13
C ASN A 455 8.68 32.76 -0.16
N GLN A 456 8.35 31.46 -0.17
CA GLN A 456 8.52 30.58 -1.31
C GLN A 456 7.28 29.69 -1.47
N VAL A 457 6.66 29.67 -2.65
CA VAL A 457 5.70 28.61 -3.00
C VAL A 457 6.51 27.37 -3.34
N LEU A 458 6.20 26.25 -2.69
CA LEU A 458 6.92 25.00 -2.88
C LEU A 458 6.21 24.10 -3.90
N LEU A 459 4.88 24.04 -3.83
CA LEU A 459 4.04 23.17 -4.66
C LEU A 459 2.63 23.77 -4.79
N GLU A 460 2.05 23.73 -5.99
CA GLU A 460 0.62 23.86 -6.23
C GLU A 460 0.13 22.61 -6.97
N TYR A 461 -0.93 21.96 -6.50
CA TYR A 461 -1.42 20.70 -7.07
C TYR A 461 -2.91 20.45 -6.79
N THR A 462 -3.54 19.56 -7.58
CA THR A 462 -4.94 19.15 -7.42
C THR A 462 -5.05 17.63 -7.26
N PHE A 463 -5.33 17.16 -6.06
CA PHE A 463 -5.46 15.72 -5.74
C PHE A 463 -6.88 15.24 -6.03
N ALA A 464 -7.08 14.65 -7.22
CA ALA A 464 -8.35 14.09 -7.68
C ALA A 464 -8.34 12.56 -7.72
N ASN A 465 -7.50 11.96 -8.58
CA ASN A 465 -7.27 10.51 -8.68
C ASN A 465 -5.78 10.25 -8.47
N SER A 466 -5.35 10.23 -7.20
CA SER A 466 -3.95 10.41 -6.78
C SER A 466 -3.37 9.28 -5.92
N TYR A 467 -4.11 8.20 -5.67
CA TYR A 467 -3.54 7.01 -5.00
C TYR A 467 -2.31 6.49 -5.75
N GLY A 468 -1.21 6.27 -5.02
CA GLY A 468 0.09 5.87 -5.57
C GLY A 468 0.79 6.94 -6.43
N ASN A 469 0.22 8.14 -6.56
CA ASN A 469 0.68 9.20 -7.45
C ASN A 469 0.87 10.52 -6.67
N PRO A 470 1.90 10.61 -5.79
CA PRO A 470 2.17 11.80 -5.01
C PRO A 470 2.66 12.98 -5.87
N ALA A 471 2.40 14.19 -5.41
CA ALA A 471 2.81 15.41 -6.08
C ALA A 471 4.29 15.71 -5.78
N ASN A 472 5.14 15.50 -6.79
CA ASN A 472 6.59 15.58 -6.68
C ASN A 472 7.14 16.88 -7.31
N THR A 473 8.10 17.51 -6.66
CA THR A 473 8.81 18.71 -7.15
C THR A 473 10.22 18.79 -6.57
N ILE A 474 11.10 19.59 -7.19
CA ILE A 474 12.46 19.82 -6.67
C ILE A 474 12.44 21.07 -5.79
N TYR A 475 12.62 20.87 -4.49
CA TYR A 475 12.90 21.95 -3.56
C TYR A 475 14.30 22.52 -3.81
N MET A 476 14.40 23.84 -3.73
CA MET A 476 15.64 24.61 -3.83
C MET A 476 15.70 25.59 -2.66
N PRO A 477 16.80 25.67 -1.90
CA PRO A 477 16.93 26.61 -0.79
C PRO A 477 16.95 28.06 -1.29
N PRO A 478 16.25 28.99 -0.61
CA PRO A 478 16.29 30.41 -0.94
C PRO A 478 17.64 31.01 -0.58
N LYS A 479 18.05 32.06 -1.30
CA LYS A 479 19.38 32.69 -1.15
C LYS A 479 19.34 34.08 -0.50
N ASP A 480 18.17 34.69 -0.44
CA ASP A 480 18.00 36.11 -0.14
C ASP A 480 17.74 36.40 1.37
N CYS A 481 17.80 35.37 2.20
CA CYS A 481 17.55 35.38 3.65
C CYS A 481 18.69 34.72 4.44
N GLY A 482 19.93 34.91 3.98
CA GLY A 482 21.15 34.38 4.59
C GLY A 482 21.58 33.01 4.02
N PRO A 483 22.72 32.47 4.48
CA PRO A 483 23.24 31.18 4.01
C PRO A 483 22.26 30.02 4.25
N PRO A 484 22.16 29.04 3.33
CA PRO A 484 21.42 27.78 3.51
C PRO A 484 21.94 26.89 4.64
N SER A 485 21.75 27.34 5.88
CA SER A 485 22.16 26.71 7.16
C SER A 485 21.69 27.58 8.33
N ASP A 486 21.60 28.90 8.13
CA ASP A 486 21.66 29.88 9.22
C ASP A 486 20.29 30.39 9.68
N TRP A 487 19.20 30.01 8.99
CA TRP A 487 17.83 30.37 9.39
C TRP A 487 17.52 29.93 10.82
N ALA A 488 16.84 30.79 11.57
CA ALA A 488 16.47 30.56 12.96
C ALA A 488 15.08 29.93 13.13
N SER A 489 14.18 30.16 12.17
CA SER A 489 12.93 29.40 12.02
C SER A 489 12.61 29.20 10.55
N VAL A 490 12.01 28.06 10.22
CA VAL A 490 11.37 27.80 8.93
C VAL A 490 9.96 27.27 9.18
N ILE A 491 8.96 28.03 8.73
CA ILE A 491 7.54 27.70 8.87
C ILE A 491 7.02 27.25 7.51
N PHE A 492 6.47 26.03 7.44
CA PHE A 492 5.71 25.56 6.29
C PHE A 492 4.23 25.89 6.51
N ASN A 493 3.53 26.18 5.40
CA ASN A 493 2.15 26.65 5.39
C ASN A 493 1.38 25.95 4.26
N LEU A 494 0.39 25.16 4.62
CA LEU A 494 -0.41 24.31 3.73
C LEU A 494 -1.84 24.86 3.68
N THR A 495 -2.22 25.43 2.53
CA THR A 495 -3.59 25.88 2.25
C THR A 495 -4.26 24.89 1.31
N THR A 496 -5.45 24.41 1.68
CA THR A 496 -6.22 23.45 0.88
C THR A 496 -7.67 23.91 0.75
N THR A 497 -8.26 23.73 -0.44
CA THR A 497 -9.70 23.87 -0.66
C THR A 497 -10.27 22.64 -1.39
N SER A 498 -11.55 22.35 -1.16
CA SER A 498 -12.28 21.26 -1.83
C SER A 498 -13.78 21.58 -1.82
N ALA A 499 -14.53 21.07 -2.80
CA ALA A 499 -15.97 21.34 -2.94
C ALA A 499 -16.71 20.12 -3.49
N GLY A 500 -17.97 19.94 -3.08
CA GLY A 500 -18.78 18.78 -3.41
C GLY A 500 -18.75 17.74 -2.28
N ARG A 501 -18.72 16.45 -2.64
CA ARG A 501 -18.69 15.32 -1.69
C ARG A 501 -17.38 14.56 -1.82
N GLN A 502 -16.68 14.39 -0.71
CA GLN A 502 -15.47 13.58 -0.60
C GLN A 502 -15.31 13.19 0.88
N TYR A 503 -14.53 12.13 1.14
CA TYR A 503 -14.09 11.81 2.50
C TYR A 503 -12.73 12.46 2.80
N ASP A 504 -12.46 12.63 4.09
CA ASP A 504 -11.17 13.00 4.65
C ASP A 504 -10.05 12.01 4.25
N ARG A 505 -8.85 12.54 3.98
CA ARG A 505 -7.71 11.82 3.40
C ARG A 505 -6.44 12.12 4.19
N LEU A 506 -5.72 11.07 4.62
CA LEU A 506 -4.39 11.20 5.19
C LEU A 506 -3.42 11.84 4.17
N GLY A 507 -2.72 12.89 4.58
CA GLY A 507 -1.68 13.56 3.83
C GLY A 507 -0.31 13.39 4.49
N ARG A 508 0.74 13.21 3.66
CA ARG A 508 2.12 13.01 4.12
C ARG A 508 3.09 13.81 3.26
N LEU A 509 3.93 14.63 3.89
CA LEU A 509 4.94 15.47 3.21
C LEU A 509 6.35 14.94 3.50
N PHE A 510 7.11 14.70 2.45
CA PHE A 510 8.47 14.18 2.51
C PHE A 510 9.49 15.13 1.87
N ILE A 511 10.71 15.19 2.43
CA ILE A 511 11.90 15.73 1.76
C ILE A 511 12.97 14.64 1.72
N ASN A 512 13.46 14.31 0.51
CA ASN A 512 14.42 13.22 0.29
C ASN A 512 13.98 11.90 0.98
N ASP A 513 12.69 11.60 0.84
CA ASP A 513 11.98 10.44 1.41
C ASP A 513 11.81 10.42 2.94
N ILE A 514 12.31 11.43 3.68
CA ILE A 514 12.06 11.61 5.12
C ILE A 514 10.73 12.35 5.32
N GLU A 515 9.79 11.78 6.08
CA GLU A 515 8.53 12.45 6.42
C GLU A 515 8.78 13.60 7.39
N ILE A 516 8.27 14.79 7.08
CA ILE A 516 8.44 16.01 7.90
C ILE A 516 7.13 16.53 8.49
N TRP A 517 5.99 16.13 7.90
CA TRP A 517 4.64 16.54 8.29
C TRP A 517 3.62 15.47 7.88
N ARG A 518 2.79 15.05 8.85
CA ARG A 518 1.59 14.24 8.64
C ARG A 518 0.35 15.07 8.97
N THR A 519 -0.65 14.98 8.11
CA THR A 519 -1.84 15.84 8.10
C THR A 519 -3.05 15.04 7.62
N SER A 520 -4.24 15.65 7.66
CA SER A 520 -5.43 15.12 7.02
C SER A 520 -6.23 16.24 6.34
N THR A 521 -7.17 15.87 5.48
CA THR A 521 -8.07 16.83 4.82
C THR A 521 -9.40 16.96 5.55
N ALA A 522 -9.98 18.16 5.54
CA ALA A 522 -11.36 18.34 5.98
C ALA A 522 -12.35 17.75 4.96
N GLU A 523 -13.39 17.04 5.40
CA GLU A 523 -14.51 16.69 4.51
C GLU A 523 -15.14 17.97 3.90
N PRO A 524 -15.22 18.10 2.56
CA PRO A 524 -15.81 19.25 1.90
C PRO A 524 -17.33 19.37 2.08
N THR A 525 -17.83 20.58 1.83
CA THR A 525 -19.26 20.87 1.70
C THR A 525 -19.63 21.06 0.22
N PRO A 526 -20.93 20.98 -0.15
CA PRO A 526 -21.38 21.31 -1.49
C PRO A 526 -21.06 22.75 -1.96
N THR A 527 -20.89 23.71 -1.04
CA THR A 527 -20.55 25.11 -1.34
C THR A 527 -19.04 25.42 -1.26
N GLY A 528 -18.23 24.41 -0.91
CA GLY A 528 -16.79 24.50 -0.72
C GLY A 528 -16.38 24.57 0.75
N ILE A 529 -15.16 24.11 1.02
CA ILE A 529 -14.44 24.28 2.28
C ILE A 529 -13.01 24.76 1.96
N ILE A 530 -12.41 25.57 2.84
CA ILE A 530 -11.01 25.98 2.77
C ILE A 530 -10.41 26.01 4.18
N TRP A 531 -9.19 25.51 4.33
CA TRP A 531 -8.41 25.62 5.56
C TRP A 531 -6.94 25.90 5.25
N THR A 532 -6.24 26.39 6.27
CA THR A 532 -4.80 26.68 6.22
C THR A 532 -4.19 26.27 7.55
N MET A 533 -3.13 25.47 7.52
CA MET A 533 -2.36 25.09 8.72
C MET A 533 -0.88 25.45 8.53
N THR A 534 -0.21 25.80 9.62
CA THR A 534 1.23 26.05 9.69
C THR A 534 1.93 25.07 10.63
N ARG A 535 3.11 24.58 10.21
CA ARG A 535 4.00 23.72 11.01
C ARG A 535 5.40 24.31 11.01
N ASP A 536 6.03 24.38 12.18
CA ASP A 536 7.46 24.68 12.28
C ASP A 536 8.26 23.43 11.86
N VAL A 537 9.15 23.60 10.88
CA VAL A 537 10.01 22.54 10.35
C VAL A 537 11.50 22.83 10.58
N SER A 538 11.82 23.71 11.53
CA SER A 538 13.17 24.24 11.77
C SER A 538 14.19 23.17 12.17
N LYS A 539 13.74 22.10 12.85
CA LYS A 539 14.59 20.92 13.15
C LYS A 539 15.09 20.20 11.89
N TYR A 540 14.35 20.30 10.79
CA TYR A 540 14.69 19.74 9.48
C TYR A 540 15.57 20.66 8.62
N ILE A 541 16.09 21.79 9.15
CA ILE A 541 16.98 22.68 8.38
C ILE A 541 18.18 21.96 7.73
N PRO A 542 18.81 20.92 8.33
CA PRO A 542 19.85 20.14 7.64
C PRO A 542 19.41 19.52 6.31
N LEU A 543 18.13 19.18 6.14
CA LEU A 543 17.55 18.76 4.84
C LEU A 543 17.23 19.96 3.95
N LEU A 544 16.69 21.05 4.54
CA LEU A 544 16.31 22.28 3.83
C LEU A 544 17.50 23.13 3.36
N SER A 545 18.71 22.84 3.86
CA SER A 545 19.97 23.50 3.48
C SER A 545 20.49 23.14 2.08
N SER A 546 19.90 22.15 1.43
CA SER A 546 20.30 21.67 0.10
C SER A 546 19.10 21.44 -0.81
N PRO A 547 19.30 21.40 -2.14
CA PRO A 547 18.28 20.92 -3.07
C PRO A 547 17.83 19.49 -2.73
N GLY A 548 16.55 19.19 -2.94
CA GLY A 548 15.99 17.88 -2.62
C GLY A 548 14.67 17.59 -3.30
N LEU A 549 14.28 16.31 -3.32
CA LEU A 549 12.95 15.90 -3.77
C LEU A 549 11.92 16.19 -2.68
N LEU A 550 11.00 17.10 -2.95
CA LEU A 550 9.81 17.35 -2.13
C LEU A 550 8.65 16.52 -2.70
N SER A 551 7.97 15.76 -1.85
CA SER A 551 6.86 14.90 -2.24
C SER A 551 5.68 15.09 -1.28
N LEU A 552 4.53 15.52 -1.79
CA LEU A 552 3.28 15.57 -1.03
C LEU A 552 2.34 14.46 -1.52
N ASP A 553 2.09 13.49 -0.66
CA ASP A 553 1.15 12.41 -0.90
C ASP A 553 -0.20 12.72 -0.24
N ILE A 554 -1.27 12.75 -1.03
CA ILE A 554 -2.67 12.77 -0.56
C ILE A 554 -3.45 11.83 -1.51
N GLY A 555 -3.70 10.60 -1.06
CA GLY A 555 -4.44 9.60 -1.84
C GLY A 555 -5.92 9.97 -1.93
N ASN A 556 -6.41 10.28 -3.13
CA ASN A 556 -7.83 10.61 -3.37
C ASN A 556 -8.39 9.89 -4.61
N ILE A 557 -9.71 9.70 -4.64
CA ILE A 557 -10.48 9.22 -5.80
C ILE A 557 -11.68 10.14 -6.03
N VAL A 558 -11.85 10.61 -7.26
CA VAL A 558 -13.02 11.33 -7.76
C VAL A 558 -13.73 10.44 -8.77
N ASP A 559 -14.83 9.81 -8.33
CA ASP A 559 -15.71 8.99 -9.16
C ASP A 559 -17.18 9.42 -9.01
N LYS A 560 -17.77 9.78 -10.14
CA LYS A 560 -19.17 10.18 -10.27
C LYS A 560 -20.14 9.01 -10.05
N SER A 561 -19.73 7.77 -10.26
CA SER A 561 -20.60 6.59 -10.12
C SER A 561 -21.06 6.39 -8.66
N VAL A 562 -20.16 6.62 -7.70
CA VAL A 562 -20.42 6.58 -6.25
C VAL A 562 -20.69 7.95 -5.62
N ASN A 563 -20.82 8.99 -6.47
CA ASN A 563 -20.99 10.40 -6.07
C ASN A 563 -19.87 10.88 -5.11
N LEU A 564 -18.62 10.65 -5.49
CA LEU A 564 -17.41 11.30 -4.95
C LEU A 564 -16.92 12.33 -5.97
N THR A 565 -17.05 13.61 -5.63
CA THR A 565 -16.85 14.74 -6.55
C THR A 565 -15.78 15.72 -6.11
N GLY A 566 -15.38 15.71 -4.83
CA GLY A 566 -14.36 16.64 -4.31
C GLY A 566 -12.93 16.23 -4.65
N ALA A 567 -12.24 17.10 -5.38
CA ALA A 567 -10.78 17.11 -5.48
C ALA A 567 -10.20 18.15 -4.52
N PHE A 568 -9.01 17.89 -3.98
CA PHE A 568 -8.33 18.82 -3.08
C PHE A 568 -7.35 19.69 -3.88
N GLU A 569 -7.67 20.98 -4.06
CA GLU A 569 -6.74 21.98 -4.60
C GLU A 569 -5.84 22.48 -3.44
N VAL A 570 -4.52 22.37 -3.60
CA VAL A 570 -3.53 22.56 -2.53
C VAL A 570 -2.44 23.52 -2.99
N THR A 571 -2.13 24.51 -2.15
CA THR A 571 -0.91 25.33 -2.22
C THR A 571 -0.07 25.10 -0.95
N LEU A 572 1.13 24.53 -1.12
CA LEU A 572 2.14 24.44 -0.06
C LEU A 572 3.19 25.54 -0.25
N SER A 573 3.46 26.28 0.81
CA SER A 573 4.40 27.39 0.85
C SER A 573 5.28 27.34 2.09
N ALA A 574 6.39 28.08 2.09
CA ALA A 574 7.34 28.15 3.19
C ALA A 574 7.82 29.58 3.45
N LYS A 575 8.14 29.86 4.71
CA LYS A 575 8.72 31.11 5.19
C LYS A 575 10.02 30.83 5.92
N PHE A 576 11.13 31.38 5.42
CA PHE A 576 12.47 31.19 5.97
C PHE A 576 12.93 32.46 6.66
N TYR A 577 13.10 32.41 7.99
CA TYR A 577 13.41 33.57 8.82
C TYR A 577 14.91 33.64 9.15
N PRO A 578 15.62 34.70 8.72
CA PRO A 578 16.97 35.00 9.19
C PRO A 578 17.04 35.07 10.72
N SER A 579 18.17 34.63 11.28
CA SER A 579 18.46 34.75 12.70
C SER A 579 18.63 36.21 13.15
N THR A 580 18.44 36.44 14.45
CA THR A 580 18.54 37.75 15.10
C THR A 580 19.21 37.60 16.46
N GLN A 581 19.67 38.70 17.08
CA GLN A 581 20.30 38.62 18.41
C GLN A 581 19.37 38.09 19.52
N LEU A 582 18.05 38.31 19.41
CA LEU A 582 17.04 37.85 20.37
C LEU A 582 16.41 36.50 19.99
N PHE A 583 16.68 36.02 18.78
CA PHE A 583 16.22 34.73 18.25
C PHE A 583 17.34 34.19 17.33
N PRO A 584 18.42 33.64 17.93
CA PRO A 584 19.57 33.13 17.20
C PRO A 584 19.21 31.80 16.50
N THR A 585 20.20 31.11 15.94
CA THR A 585 20.02 29.80 15.31
C THR A 585 20.15 28.68 16.37
N SER A 586 19.15 27.80 16.51
CA SER A 586 19.21 26.62 17.42
C SER A 586 20.42 25.72 17.12
N LYS A 587 20.84 24.87 18.08
CA LYS A 587 21.66 23.67 17.76
C LYS A 587 20.86 22.83 16.74
N LYS A 588 21.54 22.24 15.75
CA LYS A 588 20.94 21.41 14.71
C LYS A 588 21.59 20.03 14.72
N ALA A 589 20.94 19.06 14.06
CA ALA A 589 21.62 17.83 13.69
C ALA A 589 22.66 18.11 12.61
N ASP A 590 23.85 17.52 12.71
CA ASP A 590 24.85 17.56 11.64
C ASP A 590 24.44 16.65 10.47
N LYS A 591 23.64 15.62 10.76
CA LYS A 591 23.07 14.71 9.77
C LYS A 591 21.71 14.18 10.21
N ILE A 592 20.78 14.07 9.27
CA ILE A 592 19.52 13.35 9.43
C ILE A 592 19.53 12.20 8.41
N ILE A 593 19.13 11.00 8.82
CA ILE A 593 18.95 9.84 7.94
C ILE A 593 17.51 9.35 7.93
N ASN A 594 17.07 8.86 6.77
CA ASN A 594 15.79 8.16 6.65
C ASN A 594 15.92 6.78 7.32
N TRP A 595 15.01 6.47 8.25
CA TRP A 595 14.81 5.08 8.68
C TRP A 595 13.82 4.37 7.75
N GLY A 596 12.98 5.13 7.05
CA GLY A 596 12.05 4.66 6.04
C GLY A 596 10.60 4.84 6.49
N ARG A 597 9.69 4.31 5.66
CA ARG A 597 8.26 4.24 5.94
C ARG A 597 7.74 2.84 5.63
N GLY A 598 6.65 2.44 6.27
CA GLY A 598 6.05 1.12 6.12
C GLY A 598 4.59 1.06 6.53
N THR A 599 3.96 -0.08 6.26
CA THR A 599 2.57 -0.37 6.63
C THR A 599 2.42 -1.80 7.12
N GLY A 600 1.62 -2.03 8.16
CA GLY A 600 1.40 -3.36 8.76
C GLY A 600 1.25 -3.27 10.27
N SER A 601 1.89 -4.17 11.02
CA SER A 601 2.06 -4.09 12.48
C SER A 601 3.49 -3.76 12.92
N ASN A 602 4.44 -3.78 11.98
CA ASN A 602 5.85 -3.46 12.20
C ASN A 602 6.51 -2.96 10.91
N MET A 603 7.70 -2.37 11.05
CA MET A 603 8.65 -2.17 9.95
C MET A 603 10.08 -2.43 10.45
N SER A 604 10.91 -3.11 9.66
CA SER A 604 12.33 -3.35 9.95
C SER A 604 13.20 -2.82 8.82
N GLN A 605 14.28 -2.11 9.15
CA GLN A 605 15.24 -1.59 8.17
C GLN A 605 16.65 -1.55 8.78
N PHE A 606 17.64 -1.91 7.97
CA PHE A 606 19.06 -1.80 8.34
C PHE A 606 19.56 -0.36 8.19
N LEU A 607 20.18 0.17 9.24
CA LEU A 607 20.77 1.51 9.30
C LEU A 607 22.27 1.44 9.61
N THR A 608 23.06 2.34 9.03
CA THR A 608 24.51 2.46 9.26
C THR A 608 24.87 3.87 9.68
N PHE A 609 25.69 3.96 10.73
CA PHE A 609 25.99 5.21 11.43
C PHE A 609 27.45 5.66 11.23
N PRO A 610 27.74 6.96 11.33
CA PRO A 610 29.09 7.48 11.48
C PRO A 610 29.78 6.90 12.74
N GLN A 611 31.12 6.85 12.75
CA GLN A 611 31.85 6.38 13.93
C GLN A 611 31.93 7.43 15.04
N ASN A 612 31.83 8.71 14.69
CA ASN A 612 32.02 9.85 15.58
C ASN A 612 30.67 10.45 16.05
N LEU A 613 29.72 9.61 16.46
CA LEU A 613 28.44 10.09 17.01
C LEU A 613 28.66 10.78 18.39
N GLU A 614 28.13 11.99 18.56
CA GLU A 614 27.98 12.62 19.88
C GLU A 614 26.59 12.30 20.46
N SER A 615 25.51 12.52 19.70
CA SER A 615 24.13 12.27 20.11
C SER A 615 23.29 11.74 18.95
N ALA A 616 22.23 11.00 19.26
CA ALA A 616 21.32 10.43 18.27
C ALA A 616 19.88 10.36 18.80
N PHE A 617 18.92 10.88 18.02
CA PHE A 617 17.50 10.94 18.36
C PHE A 617 16.67 10.34 17.24
N VAL A 618 15.70 9.48 17.58
CA VAL A 618 14.74 8.92 16.63
C VAL A 618 13.45 9.74 16.68
N GLU A 619 12.94 10.17 15.53
CA GLU A 619 11.59 10.71 15.39
C GLU A 619 10.65 9.66 14.79
N LEU A 620 9.44 9.58 15.35
CA LEU A 620 8.39 8.63 14.98
C LEU A 620 7.13 9.35 14.50
N PHE A 621 6.60 8.88 13.37
CA PHE A 621 5.21 9.06 12.96
C PHE A 621 4.52 7.69 12.93
N ALA A 622 3.44 7.53 13.69
CA ALA A 622 2.61 6.33 13.70
C ALA A 622 1.12 6.73 13.66
N SER A 623 0.33 6.05 12.84
CA SER A 623 -1.12 6.29 12.70
C SER A 623 -1.80 4.99 12.26
N GLY A 624 -2.89 4.59 12.91
CA GLY A 624 -3.71 3.48 12.47
C GLY A 624 -4.65 3.89 11.33
N ALA A 625 -5.11 2.92 10.56
CA ALA A 625 -6.07 3.08 9.47
C ALA A 625 -7.06 1.90 9.45
N ALA A 626 -8.18 2.04 8.72
CA ALA A 626 -9.23 1.02 8.67
C ALA A 626 -9.71 0.59 10.08
N GLN A 627 -9.60 -0.69 10.45
CA GLN A 627 -9.99 -1.18 11.78
C GLN A 627 -9.08 -0.67 12.92
N GLU A 628 -7.94 -0.08 12.59
CA GLU A 628 -7.04 0.59 13.53
C GLU A 628 -7.19 2.12 13.52
N GLU A 629 -8.15 2.71 12.79
CA GLU A 629 -8.44 4.16 12.86
C GLU A 629 -9.07 4.54 14.21
N PHE A 630 -10.05 3.75 14.66
CA PHE A 630 -10.80 3.97 15.90
C PHE A 630 -10.32 3.06 17.04
N TRP A 631 -9.06 2.61 17.00
CA TRP A 631 -8.47 1.59 17.88
C TRP A 631 -8.78 1.71 19.37
N TYR A 632 -8.87 2.94 19.89
CA TYR A 632 -9.20 3.28 21.28
C TYR A 632 -10.63 2.91 21.71
N THR A 633 -11.50 2.59 20.75
CA THR A 633 -12.86 2.07 20.94
C THR A 633 -12.97 0.54 20.81
N ASN A 634 -11.90 -0.13 20.37
CA ASN A 634 -11.93 -1.58 20.15
C ASN A 634 -12.03 -2.33 21.49
N VAL A 635 -12.65 -3.49 21.49
CA VAL A 635 -12.95 -4.28 22.70
C VAL A 635 -12.01 -5.49 22.84
N PRO A 636 -11.76 -5.99 24.06
CA PRO A 636 -10.98 -7.21 24.26
C PRO A 636 -11.66 -8.41 23.59
N ASP A 637 -10.85 -9.33 23.03
CA ASP A 637 -11.33 -10.45 22.19
C ASP A 637 -12.36 -11.34 22.93
N GLU A 638 -12.30 -11.42 24.27
CA GLU A 638 -13.22 -12.19 25.12
C GLU A 638 -14.66 -11.63 25.22
N TYR A 639 -14.86 -10.33 25.04
CA TYR A 639 -16.18 -9.69 25.13
C TYR A 639 -16.88 -9.58 23.77
N SER A 640 -16.14 -9.72 22.67
CA SER A 640 -16.63 -9.50 21.30
C SER A 640 -17.91 -10.29 20.98
N LYS A 641 -17.96 -11.57 21.37
CA LYS A 641 -19.13 -12.45 21.15
C LYS A 641 -20.36 -12.13 22.00
N GLN A 642 -20.18 -11.39 23.09
CA GLN A 642 -21.27 -10.96 23.98
C GLN A 642 -21.88 -9.64 23.49
N LEU A 643 -21.07 -8.81 22.82
CA LEU A 643 -21.45 -7.50 22.29
C LEU A 643 -21.97 -7.55 20.84
N ASP A 644 -21.45 -8.44 20.01
CA ASP A 644 -21.96 -8.74 18.67
C ASP A 644 -22.39 -10.22 18.58
N PRO A 645 -23.48 -10.63 19.28
CA PRO A 645 -23.92 -12.02 19.35
C PRO A 645 -24.42 -12.55 17.99
N ASP A 646 -24.87 -11.66 17.12
CA ASP A 646 -25.26 -11.95 15.73
C ASP A 646 -24.05 -12.04 14.78
N ASN A 647 -22.83 -11.77 15.27
CA ASN A 647 -21.56 -11.77 14.53
C ASN A 647 -21.65 -10.96 13.23
N THR A 648 -22.21 -9.75 13.33
CA THR A 648 -22.37 -8.82 12.21
C THR A 648 -21.04 -8.28 11.67
N GLY A 649 -20.00 -8.19 12.51
CA GLY A 649 -18.70 -7.60 12.19
C GLY A 649 -18.72 -6.09 11.92
N ASN A 650 -19.87 -5.43 12.11
CA ASN A 650 -20.09 -4.01 11.83
C ASN A 650 -20.31 -3.17 13.10
N VAL A 651 -20.51 -3.82 14.25
CA VAL A 651 -20.78 -3.18 15.55
C VAL A 651 -19.52 -3.12 16.43
N VAL A 652 -18.72 -4.19 16.42
CA VAL A 652 -17.64 -4.42 17.38
C VAL A 652 -16.35 -4.77 16.64
N VAL A 653 -15.26 -4.09 16.98
CA VAL A 653 -13.91 -4.40 16.50
C VAL A 653 -13.09 -4.94 17.67
N GLY A 654 -12.42 -6.08 17.44
CA GLY A 654 -11.59 -6.75 18.45
C GLY A 654 -10.17 -6.19 18.58
N LYS A 655 -9.32 -6.97 19.23
CA LYS A 655 -7.90 -6.66 19.57
C LYS A 655 -7.70 -5.58 20.63
N GLY A 656 -8.77 -5.21 21.33
CA GLY A 656 -8.74 -4.33 22.49
C GLY A 656 -8.24 -2.92 22.20
N SER A 657 -8.22 -2.08 23.22
CA SER A 657 -7.99 -0.64 23.09
C SER A 657 -6.54 -0.22 23.32
N PHE A 658 -5.70 -1.01 23.99
CA PHE A 658 -4.32 -0.61 24.25
C PHE A 658 -3.43 -0.71 22.99
N ARG A 659 -2.59 0.31 22.74
CA ARG A 659 -1.58 0.35 21.68
C ARG A 659 -0.29 1.00 22.16
N GLU A 660 0.84 0.39 21.84
CA GLU A 660 2.16 0.89 22.20
C GLU A 660 3.13 0.79 21.00
N VAL A 661 3.68 1.93 20.56
CA VAL A 661 4.69 1.96 19.48
C VAL A 661 6.06 1.74 20.11
N GLN A 662 6.75 0.67 19.75
CA GLN A 662 8.08 0.31 20.24
C GLN A 662 9.14 0.47 19.17
N VAL A 663 10.38 0.73 19.60
CA VAL A 663 11.58 0.84 18.76
C VAL A 663 12.66 -0.11 19.29
N TRP A 664 13.22 -0.94 18.41
CA TRP A 664 14.11 -2.06 18.79
C TRP A 664 15.41 -2.10 17.98
N ILE A 665 16.50 -2.47 18.65
CA ILE A 665 17.79 -2.90 18.07
C ILE A 665 18.24 -4.22 18.74
N ALA A 666 17.44 -5.27 18.56
CA ALA A 666 17.44 -6.51 19.35
C ALA A 666 17.09 -6.36 20.86
N VAL A 667 17.31 -5.19 21.45
CA VAL A 667 16.70 -4.74 22.73
C VAL A 667 15.86 -3.47 22.52
N LEU A 668 15.01 -3.13 23.48
CA LEU A 668 14.08 -2.01 23.40
C LEU A 668 14.83 -0.69 23.58
N LEU A 669 14.85 0.14 22.53
CA LEU A 669 15.45 1.48 22.55
C LEU A 669 14.56 2.49 23.27
N GLY A 670 13.25 2.33 23.14
CA GLY A 670 12.24 3.26 23.62
C GLY A 670 10.90 3.01 22.95
N LEU A 671 9.87 3.73 23.39
CA LEU A 671 8.49 3.55 22.97
C LEU A 671 7.65 4.82 23.12
N HIS A 672 6.42 4.80 22.62
CA HIS A 672 5.40 5.82 22.92
C HIS A 672 3.97 5.25 22.93
N ILE A 673 3.15 5.76 23.85
CA ILE A 673 1.69 5.59 23.86
C ILE A 673 1.08 6.80 23.14
N LEU A 674 0.27 6.57 22.10
CA LEU A 674 -0.06 7.64 21.14
C LEU A 674 -1.23 8.52 21.57
N PHE A 675 -1.17 9.78 21.16
CA PHE A 675 -2.32 10.68 21.18
C PHE A 675 -3.37 10.28 20.13
N LEU A 676 -4.66 10.43 20.47
CA LEU A 676 -5.80 10.03 19.65
C LEU A 676 -6.09 11.06 18.54
N SER A 677 -5.19 11.13 17.55
CA SER A 677 -5.36 11.97 16.36
C SER A 677 -6.39 11.31 15.44
N TYR A 678 -7.62 11.82 15.39
CA TYR A 678 -8.70 11.28 14.56
C TYR A 678 -8.88 12.08 13.27
N ILE A 679 -9.41 11.41 12.25
CA ILE A 679 -9.52 11.92 10.88
C ILE A 679 -10.84 12.74 10.74
N PRO A 680 -10.86 13.91 10.04
CA PRO A 680 -12.02 14.84 9.98
C PRO A 680 -13.34 14.38 9.31
N GLY A 681 -13.82 13.19 9.65
CA GLY A 681 -15.14 12.64 9.32
C GLY A 681 -15.63 11.61 10.35
N GLY A 682 -14.71 10.98 11.09
CA GLY A 682 -14.97 9.90 12.05
C GLY A 682 -15.78 10.29 13.30
N ILE A 683 -16.21 9.27 14.04
CA ILE A 683 -17.12 9.35 15.21
C ILE A 683 -18.48 9.98 14.85
N LEU A 684 -18.58 11.32 14.82
CA LEU A 684 -19.80 12.06 14.48
C LEU A 684 -19.45 13.31 13.65
N MET A 685 -19.69 13.23 12.34
CA MET A 685 -19.36 14.27 11.34
C MET A 685 -19.99 15.66 11.58
N SER A 686 -20.95 15.78 12.51
CA SER A 686 -21.56 17.07 12.90
C SER A 686 -20.69 17.91 13.84
N TRP A 687 -19.56 17.38 14.33
CA TRP A 687 -18.63 18.08 15.22
C TRP A 687 -17.50 18.83 14.50
N TRP A 688 -17.06 18.38 13.32
CA TRP A 688 -15.75 18.75 12.74
C TRP A 688 -15.71 20.00 11.85
N ARG A 689 -16.66 20.93 12.07
CA ARG A 689 -16.86 22.13 11.25
C ARG A 689 -17.30 23.31 12.13
N PRO A 690 -16.86 24.55 11.84
CA PRO A 690 -15.56 24.90 11.26
C PRO A 690 -14.34 24.44 12.09
N ILE A 691 -14.51 23.82 13.26
CA ILE A 691 -13.41 23.34 14.13
C ILE A 691 -13.08 21.87 13.80
N ALA A 692 -11.90 21.60 13.28
CA ALA A 692 -11.36 20.24 13.11
C ALA A 692 -10.83 19.66 14.43
N GLY A 693 -10.59 18.35 14.47
CA GLY A 693 -10.02 17.66 15.63
C GLY A 693 -8.61 18.14 16.00
N ILE A 694 -8.26 18.06 17.28
CA ILE A 694 -6.88 18.26 17.74
C ILE A 694 -5.97 17.22 17.07
N GLY A 695 -4.87 17.66 16.46
CA GLY A 695 -3.91 16.83 15.74
C GLY A 695 -4.36 16.38 14.34
N ALA A 696 -5.48 16.89 13.82
CA ALA A 696 -6.03 16.44 12.55
C ALA A 696 -5.29 17.04 11.32
N PHE A 697 -4.90 18.31 11.38
CA PHE A 697 -4.11 18.98 10.34
C PHE A 697 -2.62 19.04 10.68
N ASP A 698 -2.24 18.99 11.96
CA ASP A 698 -0.86 18.79 12.40
C ASP A 698 -0.70 17.59 13.34
N ALA A 699 -0.57 16.39 12.77
CA ALA A 699 -0.44 15.19 13.58
C ALA A 699 0.86 15.19 14.39
N PRO A 700 0.80 14.86 15.70
CA PRO A 700 1.93 14.95 16.61
C PRO A 700 2.97 13.85 16.35
N THR A 701 4.22 14.21 16.64
CA THR A 701 5.39 13.34 16.52
C THR A 701 6.01 13.06 17.88
N TYR A 702 6.79 11.99 17.95
CA TYR A 702 7.41 11.50 19.19
C TYR A 702 8.91 11.33 18.98
N ILE A 703 9.71 11.75 19.97
CA ILE A 703 11.17 11.78 19.89
C ILE A 703 11.74 10.90 21.01
N LEU A 704 12.64 9.98 20.66
CA LEU A 704 13.36 9.11 21.60
C LEU A 704 14.86 9.44 21.55
N ASP A 705 15.50 9.57 22.71
CA ASP A 705 16.95 9.73 22.78
C ASP A 705 17.63 8.35 22.79
N ILE A 706 18.20 7.96 21.65
CA ILE A 706 18.92 6.68 21.49
C ILE A 706 20.42 6.83 21.76
N SER A 707 20.87 7.99 22.25
CA SER A 707 22.27 8.25 22.59
C SER A 707 22.90 7.21 23.54
N PRO A 708 22.18 6.56 24.50
CA PRO A 708 22.76 5.48 25.30
C PRO A 708 23.33 4.30 24.51
N PHE A 709 22.92 4.09 23.25
CA PHE A 709 23.37 2.96 22.41
C PHE A 709 24.53 3.32 21.47
N ILE A 710 24.96 4.58 21.46
CA ILE A 710 26.03 5.10 20.60
C ILE A 710 27.32 4.24 20.58
N PRO A 711 27.81 3.62 21.67
CA PRO A 711 29.03 2.82 21.63
C PRO A 711 28.93 1.58 20.73
N TYR A 712 27.71 1.04 20.56
CA TYR A 712 27.41 -0.08 19.68
C TYR A 712 27.08 0.37 18.25
N LEU A 713 26.37 1.50 18.09
CA LEU A 713 26.05 2.09 16.78
C LEU A 713 27.30 2.59 16.03
N SER A 714 28.30 3.10 16.76
CA SER A 714 29.51 3.74 16.22
C SER A 714 30.52 2.77 15.59
N ASP A 715 30.14 1.54 15.24
CA ASP A 715 31.02 0.49 14.71
C ASP A 715 31.05 0.40 13.17
N SER A 716 30.34 1.30 12.47
CA SER A 716 30.13 1.31 11.01
C SER A 716 29.47 0.07 10.40
N LYS A 717 28.88 -0.82 11.20
CA LYS A 717 28.07 -1.91 10.67
C LYS A 717 26.64 -1.46 10.36
N ALA A 718 25.90 -2.33 9.69
CA ALA A 718 24.47 -2.18 9.48
C ALA A 718 23.71 -2.83 10.66
N HIS A 719 22.91 -2.04 11.35
CA HIS A 719 22.13 -2.44 12.52
C HIS A 719 20.65 -2.55 12.13
N ASN A 720 19.96 -3.63 12.53
CA ASN A 720 18.55 -3.79 12.22
C ASN A 720 17.68 -3.01 13.21
N PHE A 721 17.11 -1.89 12.77
CA PHE A 721 16.16 -1.11 13.54
C PHE A 721 14.73 -1.53 13.19
N THR A 722 13.95 -1.94 14.19
CA THR A 722 12.55 -2.38 14.03
C THR A 722 11.59 -1.50 14.82
N MET A 723 10.55 -0.99 14.17
CA MET A 723 9.39 -0.35 14.80
C MET A 723 8.26 -1.39 14.88
N ILE A 724 7.57 -1.50 16.01
CA ILE A 724 6.46 -2.44 16.23
C ILE A 724 5.30 -1.71 16.90
N VAL A 725 4.07 -2.08 16.61
CA VAL A 725 2.93 -1.77 17.50
C VAL A 725 2.49 -3.05 18.19
N GLU A 726 2.66 -3.11 19.50
CA GLU A 726 2.02 -4.14 20.33
C GLU A 726 0.63 -3.65 20.78
N GLY A 727 -0.30 -4.60 20.89
CA GLY A 727 -1.67 -4.35 21.34
C GLY A 727 -2.14 -5.34 22.40
N GLN A 728 -3.46 -5.34 22.63
CA GLN A 728 -4.12 -6.13 23.67
C GLN A 728 -4.65 -7.47 23.17
N GLY A 729 -4.80 -7.66 21.85
CA GLY A 729 -5.28 -8.91 21.28
C GLY A 729 -4.38 -10.11 21.57
N GLU A 730 -4.89 -11.32 21.35
CA GLU A 730 -4.15 -12.57 21.57
C GLU A 730 -2.71 -12.52 21.03
N ASN A 731 -1.71 -12.91 21.84
CA ASN A 731 -0.28 -12.77 21.54
C ASN A 731 0.17 -11.33 21.21
N ARG A 732 -0.44 -10.33 21.88
CA ARG A 732 -0.24 -8.88 21.69
C ARG A 732 -0.60 -8.37 20.30
N SER A 733 -1.52 -9.06 19.62
CA SER A 733 -1.95 -8.71 18.27
C SER A 733 -2.82 -7.45 18.21
N ILE A 734 -2.84 -6.87 17.02
CA ILE A 734 -3.65 -5.72 16.59
C ILE A 734 -4.36 -6.07 15.28
N ASN A 735 -5.32 -5.27 14.84
CA ASN A 735 -5.86 -5.41 13.49
C ASN A 735 -4.85 -4.86 12.45
N SER A 736 -5.13 -5.05 11.17
CA SER A 736 -4.22 -4.63 10.09
C SER A 736 -4.21 -3.12 9.86
N GLU A 737 -3.13 -2.64 9.22
CA GLU A 737 -2.96 -1.28 8.67
C GLU A 737 -2.63 -0.16 9.66
N TRP A 738 -1.51 -0.27 10.39
CA TRP A 738 -0.77 0.92 10.83
C TRP A 738 0.14 1.47 9.73
N ILE A 739 0.40 2.77 9.78
CA ILE A 739 1.21 3.55 8.85
C ILE A 739 2.37 4.20 9.63
N PHE A 740 3.60 3.77 9.33
CA PHE A 740 4.82 4.15 10.03
C PHE A 740 5.73 4.99 9.14
N SER A 741 6.41 5.97 9.75
CA SER A 741 7.62 6.60 9.20
C SER A 741 8.58 6.94 10.34
N GLY A 742 9.89 6.82 10.08
CA GLY A 742 10.93 7.14 11.03
C GLY A 742 12.12 7.89 10.42
N SER A 743 12.78 8.71 11.23
CA SER A 743 14.07 9.31 10.87
C SER A 743 14.99 9.42 12.09
N VAL A 744 16.30 9.50 11.86
CA VAL A 744 17.29 9.63 12.93
C VAL A 744 18.10 10.91 12.74
N PHE A 745 18.03 11.79 13.74
CA PHE A 745 18.79 13.04 13.87
C PHE A 745 20.07 12.74 14.65
N MET A 746 21.23 13.21 14.19
CA MET A 746 22.52 12.94 14.83
C MET A 746 23.36 14.21 14.96
N THR A 747 24.10 14.35 16.06
CA THR A 747 25.24 15.28 16.15
C THR A 747 26.55 14.51 16.18
N LEU A 748 27.61 15.12 15.67
CA LEU A 748 28.91 14.47 15.44
C LEU A 748 30.04 15.13 16.22
N ASP A 749 30.94 14.31 16.75
CA ASP A 749 32.17 14.76 17.40
C ASP A 749 33.15 15.33 16.35
N PRO A 750 33.66 16.56 16.53
CA PRO A 750 34.44 17.26 15.51
C PRO A 750 35.86 16.69 15.30
N SER A 751 36.34 15.79 16.17
CA SER A 751 37.63 15.10 15.95
C SER A 751 37.57 14.07 14.82
N GLY A 752 36.36 13.58 14.47
CA GLY A 752 36.17 12.48 13.54
C GLY A 752 36.58 11.09 14.08
N ALA A 753 37.11 11.00 15.30
CA ALA A 753 37.51 9.73 15.91
C ALA A 753 36.29 8.95 16.45
N ARG A 754 36.42 7.62 16.52
CA ARG A 754 35.33 6.72 16.91
C ARG A 754 34.90 6.95 18.36
N THR A 755 33.60 7.20 18.58
CA THR A 755 32.98 7.19 19.90
C THR A 755 32.92 5.79 20.46
N THR A 756 33.28 5.65 21.74
CA THR A 756 33.35 4.39 22.49
C THR A 756 32.62 4.52 23.84
N GLY A 757 32.71 3.50 24.69
CA GLY A 757 31.97 3.42 25.95
C GLY A 757 31.17 2.13 26.07
N ASP A 758 30.29 2.06 27.07
CA ASP A 758 29.50 0.88 27.42
C ASP A 758 28.15 1.29 28.05
N ILE A 759 27.11 0.47 27.86
CA ILE A 759 25.88 0.56 28.67
C ILE A 759 26.16 0.02 30.06
N ILE A 760 25.86 0.83 31.09
CA ILE A 760 26.09 0.51 32.51
C ILE A 760 24.81 0.12 33.24
N SER A 761 23.64 0.52 32.74
CA SER A 761 22.34 0.02 33.21
C SER A 761 21.32 -0.07 32.07
N TYR A 762 20.51 -1.12 32.12
CA TYR A 762 19.32 -1.27 31.28
C TYR A 762 18.25 -1.99 32.13
N SER A 763 17.08 -1.38 32.26
CA SER A 763 15.93 -1.97 32.94
C SER A 763 14.64 -1.61 32.20
N THR A 764 13.74 -2.57 32.03
CA THR A 764 12.38 -2.30 31.55
C THR A 764 11.36 -3.22 32.20
N ASP A 765 10.28 -2.61 32.68
CA ASP A 765 9.11 -3.29 33.21
C ASP A 765 7.98 -3.16 32.18
N SER A 766 7.25 -4.24 31.94
CA SER A 766 6.07 -4.26 31.06
C SER A 766 4.96 -5.01 31.78
N ASN A 767 3.88 -4.33 32.14
CA ASN A 767 2.67 -4.98 32.65
C ASN A 767 1.44 -4.42 31.97
N THR A 768 0.60 -5.29 31.46
CA THR A 768 -0.67 -4.95 30.79
C THR A 768 -1.71 -5.93 31.28
N THR A 769 -2.75 -5.42 31.93
CA THR A 769 -3.82 -6.21 32.53
C THR A 769 -5.16 -5.88 31.91
N VAL A 770 -6.02 -6.89 31.86
CA VAL A 770 -7.40 -6.79 31.37
C VAL A 770 -8.26 -7.34 32.48
N ASP A 771 -8.96 -6.45 33.18
CA ASP A 771 -9.76 -6.81 34.34
C ASP A 771 -11.25 -6.53 34.04
N PRO A 772 -12.15 -7.49 34.29
CA PRO A 772 -13.58 -7.18 34.31
C PRO A 772 -13.82 -6.14 35.40
N SER A 773 -14.60 -5.10 35.08
CA SER A 773 -14.74 -3.89 35.92
C SER A 773 -14.86 -4.22 37.42
N PRO A 774 -14.05 -3.59 38.30
CA PRO A 774 -14.14 -3.80 39.74
C PRO A 774 -15.59 -3.66 40.24
N LYS A 775 -16.04 -4.63 41.04
CA LYS A 775 -17.41 -4.68 41.58
C LYS A 775 -17.65 -3.51 42.53
N GLY A 776 -18.12 -2.39 41.99
CA GLY A 776 -18.36 -1.14 42.74
C GLY A 776 -18.37 0.14 41.92
N LEU A 777 -17.99 0.12 40.64
CA LEU A 777 -18.15 1.29 39.76
C LEU A 777 -19.61 1.48 39.36
N ASN A 778 -20.24 2.52 39.90
CA ASN A 778 -21.62 2.92 39.57
C ASN A 778 -21.64 3.77 38.29
N PHE A 779 -22.06 3.17 37.17
CA PHE A 779 -22.41 3.91 35.95
C PHE A 779 -23.74 4.66 36.11
N SER A 780 -24.09 5.50 35.13
CA SER A 780 -25.14 6.53 35.25
C SER A 780 -26.55 5.98 35.58
N PRO A 781 -27.40 6.68 36.38
CA PRO A 781 -28.67 6.13 36.88
C PRO A 781 -29.79 5.90 35.86
N ASP A 782 -29.68 6.42 34.63
CA ASP A 782 -30.76 6.44 33.63
C ASP A 782 -30.70 5.29 32.60
N THR A 783 -29.82 4.30 32.80
CA THR A 783 -29.73 3.08 31.98
C THR A 783 -29.85 1.83 32.84
N ASP A 784 -30.69 0.87 32.42
CA ASP A 784 -30.85 -0.44 33.09
C ASP A 784 -29.51 -1.18 33.16
N SER A 785 -28.87 -1.14 34.32
CA SER A 785 -27.45 -1.54 34.49
C SER A 785 -27.18 -3.03 34.35
N ASN A 786 -28.23 -3.86 34.31
CA ASN A 786 -28.15 -5.32 34.16
C ASN A 786 -27.67 -5.77 32.76
N ASP A 787 -27.92 -4.99 31.71
CA ASP A 787 -27.63 -5.38 30.31
C ASP A 787 -26.30 -4.79 29.80
N SER A 788 -25.58 -4.03 30.63
CA SER A 788 -24.30 -3.40 30.28
C SER A 788 -23.09 -4.31 30.54
N ILE A 789 -22.17 -4.39 29.58
CA ILE A 789 -20.89 -5.10 29.71
C ILE A 789 -19.79 -4.07 29.93
N ASN A 790 -19.03 -4.23 31.02
CA ASN A 790 -18.08 -3.24 31.53
C ASN A 790 -16.71 -3.87 31.79
N PHE A 791 -15.65 -3.32 31.19
CA PHE A 791 -14.28 -3.84 31.29
C PHE A 791 -13.26 -2.70 31.37
N VAL A 792 -12.12 -2.98 32.00
CA VAL A 792 -11.01 -2.02 32.16
C VAL A 792 -9.72 -2.64 31.63
N THR A 793 -8.98 -1.85 30.86
CA THR A 793 -7.65 -2.19 30.36
C THR A 793 -6.64 -1.24 30.99
N GLU A 794 -5.71 -1.78 31.77
CA GLU A 794 -4.60 -1.01 32.34
C GLU A 794 -3.28 -1.44 31.70
N SER A 795 -2.38 -0.49 31.49
CA SER A 795 -1.03 -0.79 31.03
C SER A 795 -0.03 0.19 31.64
N TYR A 796 1.11 -0.34 32.06
CA TYR A 796 2.17 0.42 32.72
C TYR A 796 3.53 -0.04 32.20
N ARG A 797 4.38 0.94 31.92
CA ARG A 797 5.66 0.75 31.27
C ARG A 797 6.71 1.64 31.92
N LYS A 798 7.79 1.02 32.39
CA LYS A 798 9.03 1.71 32.74
C LYS A 798 10.18 1.28 31.84
N LEU A 799 11.06 2.23 31.55
CA LEU A 799 12.31 2.03 30.85
C LEU A 799 13.35 2.98 31.48
N SER A 800 14.52 2.47 31.84
CA SER A 800 15.66 3.28 32.25
C SER A 800 16.94 2.68 31.69
N ILE A 801 17.67 3.47 30.92
CA ILE A 801 18.88 3.07 30.20
C ILE A 801 19.95 4.11 30.49
N SER A 802 21.14 3.66 30.90
CA SER A 802 22.28 4.56 31.04
C SER A 802 23.58 3.95 30.53
N SER A 803 24.45 4.81 30.03
CA SER A 803 25.74 4.47 29.44
C SER A 803 26.81 5.50 29.81
N ILE A 804 28.06 5.09 29.72
CA ILE A 804 29.18 6.02 29.60
C ILE A 804 29.50 6.16 28.12
N LEU A 805 29.54 7.40 27.60
CA LEU A 805 30.01 7.72 26.25
C LEU A 805 31.39 8.37 26.32
N ILE A 806 32.31 7.96 25.46
CA ILE A 806 33.64 8.58 25.30
C ILE A 806 33.75 9.00 23.83
N THR A 807 33.50 10.28 23.56
CA THR A 807 33.59 10.85 22.21
C THR A 807 35.03 11.23 21.87
N GLY A 808 35.38 11.31 20.59
CA GLY A 808 36.77 11.50 20.16
C GLY A 808 37.45 12.80 20.62
N SER A 809 36.70 13.82 21.03
CA SER A 809 37.21 15.07 21.62
C SER A 809 36.85 15.24 23.11
N GLY A 810 36.42 14.19 23.82
CA GLY A 810 35.78 14.31 25.13
C GLY A 810 36.26 13.32 26.20
N GLU A 811 36.20 13.78 27.44
CA GLU A 811 36.23 12.91 28.63
C GLU A 811 34.95 12.04 28.71
N PRO A 812 34.94 10.95 29.51
CA PRO A 812 33.78 10.10 29.68
C PRO A 812 32.55 10.86 30.21
N ARG A 813 31.45 10.82 29.45
CA ARG A 813 30.16 11.46 29.75
C ARG A 813 29.13 10.44 30.22
N LEU A 814 28.29 10.81 31.18
CA LEU A 814 27.17 9.97 31.64
C LEU A 814 25.89 10.33 30.88
N VAL A 815 25.35 9.38 30.12
CA VAL A 815 24.13 9.57 29.31
C VAL A 815 23.03 8.64 29.80
N LYS A 816 21.83 9.21 30.04
CA LYS A 816 20.63 8.52 30.57
C LYS A 816 19.43 8.80 29.67
N PHE A 817 18.58 7.79 29.45
CA PHE A 817 17.25 7.92 28.86
C PHE A 817 16.24 7.13 29.70
N GLU A 818 15.14 7.76 30.08
CA GLU A 818 14.14 7.20 30.99
C GLU A 818 12.71 7.47 30.47
N GLN A 819 11.81 6.52 30.71
CA GLN A 819 10.38 6.61 30.39
C GLN A 819 9.54 6.01 31.53
N ASP A 820 8.48 6.71 31.94
CA ASP A 820 7.51 6.29 32.95
C ASP A 820 6.10 6.59 32.44
N PHE A 821 5.44 5.59 31.86
CA PHE A 821 4.16 5.73 31.17
C PHE A 821 3.07 4.86 31.80
N SER A 822 1.83 5.37 31.74
CA SER A 822 0.63 4.65 32.17
C SER A 822 -0.54 4.92 31.22
N TYR A 823 -1.35 3.89 31.01
CA TYR A 823 -2.54 3.88 30.19
C TYR A 823 -3.68 3.21 30.96
N MET A 824 -4.86 3.79 30.86
CA MET A 824 -6.12 3.24 31.37
C MET A 824 -7.21 3.47 30.33
N ASN A 825 -8.03 2.46 30.08
CA ASN A 825 -9.21 2.54 29.23
C ASN A 825 -10.34 1.71 29.83
N GLU A 826 -11.35 2.39 30.34
CA GLU A 826 -12.60 1.84 30.85
C GLU A 826 -13.63 1.93 29.73
N GLN A 827 -14.40 0.87 29.48
CA GLN A 827 -15.52 0.93 28.54
C GLN A 827 -16.79 0.32 29.14
N SER A 828 -17.92 0.86 28.70
CA SER A 828 -19.27 0.35 28.99
C SER A 828 -20.03 0.23 27.68
N TRP A 829 -20.62 -0.93 27.41
CA TRP A 829 -21.33 -1.21 26.17
C TRP A 829 -22.67 -1.91 26.43
N ILE A 830 -23.67 -1.59 25.62
CA ILE A 830 -24.86 -2.43 25.44
C ILE A 830 -24.70 -3.19 24.10
N PRO A 831 -25.01 -4.51 24.04
CA PRO A 831 -24.88 -5.30 22.82
C PRO A 831 -25.58 -4.68 21.59
N ARG A 832 -25.08 -5.02 20.39
CA ARG A 832 -25.46 -4.46 19.07
C ARG A 832 -25.17 -2.96 18.89
N GLY A 833 -24.49 -2.30 19.84
CA GLY A 833 -24.10 -0.89 19.70
C GLY A 833 -25.24 0.09 20.01
N ASP A 834 -26.25 -0.36 20.76
CA ASP A 834 -27.34 0.48 21.26
C ASP A 834 -26.78 1.59 22.20
N TYR A 835 -25.70 1.30 22.94
CA TYR A 835 -24.92 2.26 23.73
C TYR A 835 -23.42 1.91 23.78
N GLN A 836 -22.57 2.95 23.81
CA GLN A 836 -21.14 2.85 24.04
C GLN A 836 -20.65 4.01 24.92
N SER A 837 -19.76 3.72 25.86
CA SER A 837 -18.97 4.67 26.64
C SER A 837 -17.51 4.26 26.65
N VAL A 838 -16.60 5.23 26.52
CA VAL A 838 -15.14 5.04 26.59
C VAL A 838 -14.54 6.16 27.43
N SER A 839 -13.88 5.80 28.54
CA SER A 839 -13.10 6.67 29.41
C SER A 839 -11.63 6.23 29.30
N LEU A 840 -10.79 7.05 28.67
CA LEU A 840 -9.38 6.78 28.42
C LEU A 840 -8.49 7.85 29.05
N SER A 841 -7.37 7.42 29.63
CA SER A 841 -6.27 8.29 30.08
C SER A 841 -4.95 7.68 29.64
N SER A 842 -4.21 8.38 28.79
CA SER A 842 -2.81 8.06 28.45
C SER A 842 -1.91 9.17 28.98
N LYS A 843 -1.02 8.86 29.92
CA LYS A 843 -0.17 9.87 30.58
C LYS A 843 1.22 9.32 30.88
N GLY A 844 2.23 10.17 30.84
CA GLY A 844 3.59 9.73 31.08
C GLY A 844 4.66 10.80 30.94
N THR A 845 5.88 10.43 31.33
CA THR A 845 7.08 11.25 31.15
C THR A 845 8.17 10.48 30.42
N SER A 846 8.90 11.18 29.56
CA SER A 846 10.12 10.71 28.91
C SER A 846 11.19 11.78 29.03
N PHE A 847 12.42 11.37 29.36
CA PHE A 847 13.44 12.27 29.87
C PHE A 847 14.84 11.76 29.48
N SER A 848 15.73 12.67 29.09
CA SER A 848 17.14 12.32 28.89
C SER A 848 18.09 13.36 29.45
N THR A 849 19.21 12.89 30.00
CA THR A 849 20.30 13.75 30.48
C THR A 849 21.65 13.28 29.98
N HIS A 850 22.48 14.24 29.60
CA HIS A 850 23.89 14.04 29.25
C HIS A 850 24.70 14.91 30.21
N ASP A 851 25.52 14.31 31.07
CA ASP A 851 26.21 14.96 32.20
C ASP A 851 25.26 15.79 33.09
N ASP A 852 24.14 15.16 33.46
CA ASP A 852 23.00 15.71 34.22
C ASP A 852 22.34 16.96 33.62
N ARG A 853 22.73 17.38 32.40
CA ARG A 853 22.02 18.41 31.62
C ARG A 853 20.86 17.78 30.86
N VAL A 854 19.67 18.36 30.96
CA VAL A 854 18.47 17.90 30.23
C VAL A 854 18.63 18.12 28.73
N ILE A 855 18.50 17.05 27.94
CA ILE A 855 18.64 17.08 26.47
C ILE A 855 17.28 16.91 25.79
N THR A 856 16.43 16.01 26.30
CA THR A 856 15.01 15.92 25.96
C THR A 856 14.15 15.83 27.21
N LYS A 857 12.97 16.45 27.16
CA LYS A 857 11.90 16.23 28.14
C LYS A 857 10.59 16.21 27.39
N ASP A 858 9.75 15.23 27.67
CA ASP A 858 8.39 15.12 27.16
C ASP A 858 7.50 14.66 28.32
N SER A 859 6.40 15.35 28.58
CA SER A 859 5.47 15.04 29.65
C SER A 859 4.07 15.27 29.11
N PHE A 860 3.26 14.22 29.08
CA PHE A 860 1.94 14.25 28.46
C PHE A 860 0.84 13.69 29.36
N ASP A 861 -0.37 14.18 29.11
CA ASP A 861 -1.62 13.73 29.71
C ASP A 861 -2.73 13.91 28.66
N PHE A 862 -3.25 12.79 28.16
CA PHE A 862 -4.21 12.71 27.07
C PHE A 862 -5.48 12.01 27.53
N PRO A 863 -6.38 12.68 28.28
CA PRO A 863 -7.68 12.13 28.62
C PRO A 863 -8.69 12.31 27.48
N PHE A 864 -9.48 11.26 27.25
CA PHE A 864 -10.51 11.16 26.22
C PHE A 864 -11.75 10.49 26.82
N ASN A 865 -12.91 11.13 26.68
CA ASN A 865 -14.18 10.67 27.23
C ASN A 865 -15.24 10.76 26.14
N LEU A 866 -15.74 9.61 25.66
CA LEU A 866 -16.71 9.50 24.57
C LEU A 866 -17.93 8.70 25.02
N ASN A 867 -19.13 9.23 24.81
CA ASN A 867 -20.39 8.52 24.95
C ASN A 867 -21.16 8.58 23.62
N ILE A 868 -21.71 7.45 23.18
CA ILE A 868 -22.56 7.33 21.98
C ILE A 868 -23.81 6.50 22.33
N SER A 869 -24.96 6.87 21.77
CA SER A 869 -26.23 6.17 21.91
C SER A 869 -26.94 6.06 20.56
N THR A 870 -27.41 4.86 20.21
CA THR A 870 -28.11 4.58 18.96
C THR A 870 -29.60 4.40 19.25
N VAL A 871 -30.48 5.23 18.66
CA VAL A 871 -31.91 5.28 18.99
C VAL A 871 -32.77 5.14 17.73
N ALA A 872 -33.64 4.13 17.71
CA ALA A 872 -34.59 3.89 16.63
C ALA A 872 -35.77 4.90 16.65
N VAL A 873 -35.93 5.68 15.60
CA VAL A 873 -37.02 6.65 15.43
C VAL A 873 -38.21 5.97 14.76
N ALA A 874 -38.91 5.13 15.53
CA ALA A 874 -39.92 4.18 15.03
C ALA A 874 -41.04 4.79 14.16
N LYS A 875 -41.42 6.07 14.38
CA LYS A 875 -42.44 6.76 13.57
C LYS A 875 -41.98 7.20 12.17
N ALA A 876 -40.68 7.14 11.88
CA ALA A 876 -40.08 7.66 10.64
C ALA A 876 -39.22 6.64 9.88
N ASN A 877 -39.03 5.43 10.41
CA ASN A 877 -38.07 4.42 9.90
C ASN A 877 -36.65 5.00 9.70
N GLN A 878 -36.18 5.68 10.74
CA GLN A 878 -34.90 6.39 10.81
C GLN A 878 -34.15 5.95 12.07
N THR A 879 -32.83 6.07 12.06
CA THR A 879 -31.97 5.86 13.24
C THR A 879 -31.32 7.17 13.62
N LYS A 880 -31.34 7.53 14.90
CA LYS A 880 -30.66 8.71 15.42
C LYS A 880 -29.49 8.29 16.28
N ILE A 881 -28.28 8.70 15.93
CA ILE A 881 -27.10 8.54 16.77
C ILE A 881 -26.92 9.85 17.54
N VAL A 882 -26.80 9.76 18.86
CA VAL A 882 -26.51 10.90 19.75
C VAL A 882 -25.14 10.64 20.39
N GLY A 883 -24.34 11.67 20.60
CA GLY A 883 -23.08 11.50 21.31
C GLY A 883 -22.52 12.77 21.94
N ASN A 884 -21.59 12.57 22.87
CA ASN A 884 -20.81 13.60 23.53
C ASN A 884 -19.34 13.15 23.60
N LEU A 885 -18.42 14.09 23.41
CA LEU A 885 -16.97 13.89 23.48
C LEU A 885 -16.33 14.99 24.32
N THR A 886 -15.40 14.63 25.21
CA THR A 886 -14.37 15.53 25.74
C THR A 886 -13.00 14.95 25.42
N HIS A 887 -12.18 15.71 24.70
CA HIS A 887 -10.82 15.29 24.30
C HIS A 887 -9.81 16.37 24.68
N THR A 888 -8.74 15.98 25.37
CA THR A 888 -7.70 16.89 25.83
C THR A 888 -6.33 16.47 25.32
N PHE A 889 -5.58 17.44 24.79
CA PHE A 889 -4.13 17.34 24.57
C PHE A 889 -3.42 18.23 25.58
N ARG A 890 -2.76 17.65 26.58
CA ARG A 890 -1.84 18.35 27.48
C ARG A 890 -0.44 17.78 27.27
N ARG A 891 0.49 18.61 26.79
CA ARG A 891 1.90 18.21 26.55
C ARG A 891 2.85 19.34 26.94
N SER A 892 3.93 18.96 27.61
CA SER A 892 5.03 19.83 28.03
C SER A 892 6.34 19.23 27.52
N GLN A 893 6.95 19.86 26.52
CA GLN A 893 8.07 19.30 25.77
C GLN A 893 9.24 20.29 25.64
N SER A 894 10.47 19.79 25.74
CA SER A 894 11.68 20.48 25.29
C SER A 894 12.60 19.54 24.52
N PHE A 895 13.23 20.05 23.46
CA PHE A 895 14.12 19.29 22.60
C PHE A 895 15.37 20.12 22.25
N SER A 896 16.55 19.58 22.51
CA SER A 896 17.83 20.30 22.35
C SER A 896 18.09 20.83 20.94
N LEU A 897 17.59 20.17 19.88
CA LEU A 897 17.73 20.62 18.49
C LEU A 897 16.66 21.64 18.04
N SER A 898 15.77 22.04 18.97
CA SER A 898 14.78 23.12 18.81
C SER A 898 14.88 24.15 19.94
N SER A 899 16.08 24.30 20.53
CA SER A 899 16.32 25.01 21.81
C SER A 899 15.79 26.44 21.92
N ASN A 900 15.60 27.16 20.80
CA ASN A 900 15.15 28.55 20.76
C ASN A 900 13.81 28.84 21.46
N LEU A 901 12.91 27.85 21.54
CA LEU A 901 11.61 27.95 22.20
C LEU A 901 11.66 27.50 23.68
N GLY A 902 12.76 26.90 24.14
CA GLY A 902 12.88 26.35 25.49
C GLY A 902 11.95 25.16 25.73
N GLN A 903 11.12 25.26 26.79
CA GLN A 903 10.09 24.28 27.13
C GLN A 903 8.73 24.82 26.66
N VAL A 904 8.13 24.15 25.67
CA VAL A 904 6.80 24.47 25.12
C VAL A 904 5.74 23.70 25.90
N ASN A 905 4.67 24.39 26.30
CA ASN A 905 3.54 23.84 27.04
C ASN A 905 2.25 24.13 26.25
N ILE A 906 1.52 23.07 25.90
CA ILE A 906 0.19 23.16 25.28
C ILE A 906 -0.81 22.44 26.18
N ASP A 907 -1.93 23.11 26.47
CA ASP A 907 -3.14 22.50 27.03
C ASP A 907 -4.32 22.92 26.16
N THR A 908 -4.96 21.97 25.50
CA THR A 908 -6.21 22.22 24.78
C THR A 908 -7.22 21.13 25.03
N THR A 909 -8.47 21.55 25.20
CA THR A 909 -9.61 20.65 25.43
C THR A 909 -10.75 21.01 24.50
N GLN A 910 -11.12 20.06 23.63
CA GLN A 910 -12.36 20.10 22.85
C GLN A 910 -13.48 19.41 23.63
N ARG A 911 -14.68 20.00 23.58
CA ARG A 911 -15.94 19.43 24.08
C ARG A 911 -16.96 19.51 22.97
N SER A 912 -17.37 18.36 22.44
CA SER A 912 -18.34 18.23 21.37
C SER A 912 -19.59 17.51 21.86
N GLY A 913 -20.76 17.91 21.37
CA GLY A 913 -22.03 17.24 21.63
C GLY A 913 -22.97 17.42 20.45
N GLY A 914 -23.70 16.38 20.08
CA GLY A 914 -24.55 16.44 18.89
C GLY A 914 -25.30 15.16 18.57
N GLU A 915 -25.97 15.18 17.42
CA GLU A 915 -26.71 14.05 16.88
C GLU A 915 -26.62 13.99 15.34
N LEU A 916 -26.70 12.78 14.79
CA LEU A 916 -26.87 12.51 13.37
C LEU A 916 -28.16 11.71 13.16
N LEU A 917 -28.90 12.06 12.11
CA LEU A 917 -30.12 11.38 11.69
C LEU A 917 -29.84 10.60 10.40
N LEU A 918 -30.03 9.28 10.46
CA LEU A 918 -29.88 8.33 9.37
C LEU A 918 -31.25 7.90 8.85
N ASN A 919 -31.38 7.72 7.54
CA ASN A 919 -32.52 7.01 6.95
C ASN A 919 -32.35 5.48 7.02
N SER A 920 -33.38 4.75 6.61
CA SER A 920 -33.42 3.27 6.54
C SER A 920 -32.27 2.60 5.78
N ASN A 921 -31.52 3.36 4.98
CA ASN A 921 -30.42 2.87 4.16
C ASN A 921 -29.05 3.31 4.73
N GLY A 922 -28.99 3.68 6.01
CA GLY A 922 -27.79 4.12 6.71
C GLY A 922 -27.23 5.48 6.27
N ARG A 923 -27.95 6.23 5.42
CA ARG A 923 -27.46 7.52 4.91
C ARG A 923 -27.87 8.66 5.83
N VAL A 924 -26.90 9.50 6.19
CA VAL A 924 -27.13 10.78 6.90
C VAL A 924 -28.06 11.67 6.07
N ILE A 925 -29.12 12.14 6.70
CA ILE A 925 -30.13 13.07 6.15
C ILE A 925 -30.21 14.39 6.92
N GLY A 926 -29.54 14.49 8.07
CA GLY A 926 -29.45 15.69 8.89
C GLY A 926 -28.66 15.43 10.17
N GLY A 927 -28.47 16.47 10.97
CA GLY A 927 -27.80 16.38 12.26
C GLY A 927 -27.63 17.74 12.91
N LEU A 928 -27.29 17.74 14.18
CA LEU A 928 -26.93 18.92 14.98
C LEU A 928 -25.58 18.67 15.65
N GLY A 929 -24.84 19.74 15.90
CA GLY A 929 -23.53 19.66 16.54
C GLY A 929 -23.15 20.99 17.17
N ARG A 930 -22.54 20.91 18.35
CA ARG A 930 -21.94 22.01 19.09
C ARG A 930 -20.55 21.57 19.53
N THR A 931 -19.54 22.38 19.26
CA THR A 931 -18.15 22.09 19.62
C THR A 931 -17.51 23.33 20.22
N ALA A 932 -17.06 23.23 21.47
CA ALA A 932 -16.32 24.26 22.18
C ALA A 932 -14.87 23.80 22.36
N GLN A 933 -13.91 24.66 22.03
CA GLN A 933 -12.49 24.42 22.28
C GLN A 933 -11.90 25.53 23.13
N SER A 934 -11.23 25.12 24.21
CA SER A 934 -10.29 25.98 24.94
C SER A 934 -8.87 25.56 24.58
N PHE A 935 -7.99 26.51 24.33
CA PHE A 935 -6.61 26.31 23.92
C PHE A 935 -5.70 27.27 24.69
N ILE A 936 -4.58 26.77 25.20
CA ILE A 936 -3.55 27.51 25.94
C ILE A 936 -2.17 27.04 25.45
N TYR A 937 -1.31 27.99 25.06
CA TYR A 937 0.10 27.80 24.75
C TYR A 937 0.95 28.75 25.59
N ASN A 938 2.10 28.26 26.04
CA ASN A 938 3.21 29.10 26.49
C ASN A 938 4.56 28.42 26.25
N ASP A 939 5.64 29.21 26.15
CA ASP A 939 6.99 28.68 25.92
C ASP A 939 8.08 29.28 26.84
N GLY A 940 9.30 28.77 26.70
CA GLY A 940 10.47 29.21 27.47
C GLY A 940 11.00 30.60 27.10
N ARG A 941 10.39 31.28 26.11
CA ARG A 941 10.63 32.70 25.80
C ARG A 941 9.64 33.61 26.56
N ASN A 942 8.66 33.03 27.24
CA ASN A 942 7.46 33.66 27.81
C ASN A 942 6.47 34.17 26.74
N GLU A 943 6.53 33.62 25.51
CA GLU A 943 5.45 33.84 24.56
C GLU A 943 4.20 33.07 25.02
N THR A 944 3.02 33.63 24.75
CA THR A 944 1.74 33.11 25.23
C THR A 944 0.65 33.25 24.17
N TYR A 945 -0.24 32.27 24.11
CA TYR A 945 -1.46 32.34 23.31
C TYR A 945 -2.59 31.59 24.00
N THR A 946 -3.81 32.12 23.91
CA THR A 946 -5.03 31.44 24.34
C THR A 946 -6.12 31.65 23.30
N ARG A 947 -6.93 30.63 23.03
CA ARG A 947 -8.15 30.77 22.25
C ARG A 947 -9.31 30.01 22.88
N ASN A 948 -10.46 30.66 22.99
CA ASN A 948 -11.71 30.06 23.45
C ASN A 948 -12.78 30.27 22.37
N ILE A 949 -13.00 29.24 21.57
CA ILE A 949 -13.94 29.24 20.43
C ILE A 949 -15.11 28.29 20.71
N GLU A 950 -16.31 28.67 20.28
CA GLU A 950 -17.50 27.81 20.33
C GLU A 950 -18.28 27.91 19.02
N VAL A 951 -18.61 26.74 18.47
CA VAL A 951 -19.52 26.53 17.35
C VAL A 951 -20.80 25.90 17.86
N SER A 952 -21.94 26.33 17.33
CA SER A 952 -23.23 25.67 17.42
C SER A 952 -23.77 25.35 16.02
N ASN A 953 -24.84 24.55 15.93
CA ASN A 953 -25.55 24.27 14.69
C ASN A 953 -24.64 23.81 13.51
N VAL A 954 -23.59 23.02 13.80
CA VAL A 954 -22.60 22.47 12.85
C VAL A 954 -21.70 23.49 12.13
N THR A 955 -22.09 24.77 11.99
CA THR A 955 -21.26 25.79 11.32
C THR A 955 -21.19 27.16 11.99
N ASP A 956 -22.07 27.44 12.95
CA ASP A 956 -22.30 28.80 13.42
C ASP A 956 -21.38 29.12 14.61
N VAL A 957 -20.32 29.89 14.36
CA VAL A 957 -19.40 30.36 15.41
C VAL A 957 -20.14 31.35 16.31
N VAL A 958 -20.44 30.95 17.55
CA VAL A 958 -21.17 31.75 18.55
C VAL A 958 -20.24 32.46 19.53
N LYS A 959 -18.99 32.01 19.65
CA LYS A 959 -17.92 32.65 20.42
C LYS A 959 -16.58 32.43 19.73
N ASP A 960 -15.72 33.44 19.72
CA ASP A 960 -14.31 33.31 19.39
C ASP A 960 -13.53 34.41 20.14
N GLU A 961 -12.69 34.01 21.10
CA GLU A 961 -11.91 34.92 21.95
C GLU A 961 -10.43 34.50 21.96
N GLU A 962 -9.56 35.34 21.41
CA GLU A 962 -8.10 35.16 21.41
C GLU A 962 -7.41 36.13 22.39
N SER A 963 -6.31 35.70 23.02
CA SER A 963 -5.46 36.57 23.87
C SER A 963 -4.04 36.02 24.02
N GLY A 964 -3.14 36.76 24.66
CA GLY A 964 -1.71 36.42 24.82
C GLY A 964 -0.78 37.25 23.93
N THR A 965 0.54 37.15 24.12
CA THR A 965 1.54 37.94 23.37
C THR A 965 1.54 37.65 21.87
N LEU A 966 1.17 36.44 21.47
CA LEU A 966 1.07 36.02 20.06
C LEU A 966 -0.27 36.37 19.41
N SER A 967 -1.26 36.85 20.18
CA SER A 967 -2.60 37.13 19.65
C SER A 967 -2.61 38.34 18.69
N PRO A 968 -3.44 38.31 17.62
CA PRO A 968 -3.56 39.45 16.71
C PRO A 968 -4.00 40.73 17.46
N PRO A 969 -3.43 41.91 17.13
CA PRO A 969 -3.75 43.15 17.84
C PRO A 969 -5.23 43.50 17.72
N HIS A 970 -5.92 43.59 18.86
CA HIS A 970 -7.37 43.85 18.92
C HIS A 970 -7.76 45.18 18.25
N THR A 971 -8.19 45.13 16.99
CA THR A 971 -8.97 46.21 16.38
C THR A 971 -10.33 46.29 17.08
N SER A 972 -10.69 47.47 17.58
CA SER A 972 -11.91 47.66 18.36
C SER A 972 -13.19 47.40 17.53
N LYS A 973 -14.22 46.88 18.20
CA LYS A 973 -15.43 46.28 17.61
C LYS A 973 -16.02 47.03 16.41
N SER A 974 -15.79 46.50 15.21
CA SER A 974 -16.61 46.70 14.02
C SER A 974 -16.48 45.48 13.11
N ASN A 975 -17.63 44.93 12.66
CA ASN A 975 -17.81 43.69 11.89
C ASN A 975 -16.55 43.11 11.21
N VAL A 976 -15.96 42.07 11.83
CA VAL A 976 -14.79 41.34 11.30
C VAL A 976 -15.20 40.42 10.14
N LEU A 977 -15.46 41.02 8.97
CA LEU A 977 -15.65 40.30 7.70
C LEU A 977 -15.22 41.13 6.47
N SER A 978 -14.23 42.01 6.66
CA SER A 978 -13.52 42.74 5.60
C SER A 978 -12.17 43.25 6.13
N ASN A 979 -11.18 43.43 5.24
CA ASN A 979 -9.77 43.80 5.51
C ASN A 979 -8.96 42.63 6.11
N LEU A 980 -7.78 42.21 5.60
CA LEU A 980 -6.90 42.61 4.48
C LEU A 980 -6.16 41.32 3.97
N PRO A 981 -5.40 41.28 2.86
CA PRO A 981 -4.83 42.37 2.06
C PRO A 981 -5.65 42.75 0.82
N GLN A 982 -5.26 43.87 0.18
CA GLN A 982 -5.64 44.21 -1.19
C GLN A 982 -4.54 43.72 -2.16
N ASP A 983 -4.90 43.58 -3.44
CA ASP A 983 -3.96 43.27 -4.52
C ASP A 983 -2.88 44.36 -4.70
N GLY A 984 -1.78 44.00 -5.35
CA GLY A 984 -0.50 44.71 -5.27
C GLY A 984 -0.43 46.13 -5.85
N ASP A 985 0.66 46.83 -5.49
CA ASP A 985 0.99 48.18 -5.93
C ASP A 985 0.94 48.35 -7.46
N ASP A 986 0.39 49.49 -7.91
CA ASP A 986 0.22 49.83 -9.33
C ASP A 986 1.57 49.90 -10.08
N ILE A 987 1.61 49.28 -11.27
CA ILE A 987 2.65 49.55 -12.28
C ILE A 987 2.09 50.58 -13.27
N GLU A 988 2.71 51.76 -13.34
CA GLU A 988 2.33 52.81 -14.30
C GLU A 988 2.45 52.33 -15.76
N GLY A 989 1.37 52.39 -16.55
CA GLY A 989 1.48 52.01 -17.98
C GLY A 989 0.21 51.95 -18.84
N CYS A 990 -0.32 53.10 -19.26
CA CYS A 990 -1.27 53.27 -20.39
C CYS A 990 -2.74 52.75 -20.26
N PRO A 991 -3.70 53.27 -21.08
CA PRO A 991 -5.09 53.42 -20.60
C PRO A 991 -6.25 53.02 -21.55
N CYS A 992 -7.37 52.55 -20.97
CA CYS A 992 -8.79 52.84 -21.33
C CYS A 992 -9.73 52.20 -20.27
N ARG A 993 -10.68 52.88 -19.60
CA ARG A 993 -11.94 53.54 -20.05
C ARG A 993 -12.95 52.58 -20.74
N VAL A 994 -14.24 52.53 -20.39
CA VAL A 994 -14.97 53.18 -19.25
C VAL A 994 -16.34 52.52 -18.97
N LEU A 995 -16.83 52.66 -17.72
CA LEU A 995 -18.20 52.57 -17.18
C LEU A 995 -19.41 52.25 -18.10
N ARG A 996 -20.36 51.44 -17.58
CA ARG A 996 -21.74 51.89 -17.26
C ARG A 996 -22.51 50.93 -16.33
N LYS A 997 -23.64 51.42 -15.77
CA LYS A 997 -24.47 50.79 -14.71
C LYS A 997 -25.96 51.14 -14.96
N ALA A 998 -26.88 50.44 -14.27
CA ALA A 998 -28.36 50.52 -14.37
C ALA A 998 -28.96 49.77 -15.59
N SER A 999 -30.23 49.33 -15.59
CA SER A 999 -31.37 49.64 -14.70
C SER A 999 -32.30 48.43 -14.40
N LYS A 1000 -33.29 48.62 -13.49
CA LYS A 1000 -34.34 47.64 -13.15
C LYS A 1000 -35.62 47.83 -13.99
N GLN A 1001 -36.29 46.73 -14.36
CA GLN A 1001 -37.76 46.52 -14.48
C GLN A 1001 -37.97 44.99 -14.60
N ILE A 1002 -38.66 44.29 -13.71
CA ILE A 1002 -40.12 44.23 -13.44
C ILE A 1002 -40.92 43.70 -14.64
N LEU A 1003 -41.43 42.47 -14.51
CA LEU A 1003 -42.64 41.98 -15.19
C LEU A 1003 -43.20 40.78 -14.40
N THR A 1004 -44.49 40.79 -14.06
CA THR A 1004 -45.12 39.81 -13.16
C THR A 1004 -46.56 39.48 -13.59
N VAL A 1005 -46.85 38.22 -13.89
CA VAL A 1005 -48.20 37.61 -14.04
C VAL A 1005 -48.04 36.13 -13.60
N TYR A 1006 -48.55 35.70 -12.43
CA TYR A 1006 -49.86 35.04 -12.20
C TYR A 1006 -50.14 33.81 -13.10
N SER A 1007 -50.70 32.68 -12.65
CA SER A 1007 -51.15 32.15 -11.33
C SER A 1007 -51.35 30.61 -11.49
N PHE A 1008 -51.82 29.72 -10.61
CA PHE A 1008 -52.40 29.61 -9.24
C PHE A 1008 -52.25 28.08 -8.86
N ASN A 1009 -52.71 27.38 -7.79
CA ASN A 1009 -53.43 27.49 -6.49
C ASN A 1009 -53.22 26.10 -5.78
N ALA A 1010 -53.55 25.77 -4.52
CA ALA A 1010 -53.96 26.45 -3.28
C ALA A 1010 -53.97 25.42 -2.10
N ALA A 1011 -54.30 25.90 -0.88
CA ALA A 1011 -54.94 25.17 0.24
C ALA A 1011 -54.11 24.17 1.10
N SER A 1012 -54.28 24.09 2.44
CA SER A 1012 -54.99 24.97 3.41
C SER A 1012 -54.66 24.64 4.88
N ASN A 1013 -55.04 25.56 5.79
CA ASN A 1013 -55.15 25.47 7.29
C ASN A 1013 -53.85 25.66 8.12
N PHE A 1014 -53.74 26.50 9.19
CA PHE A 1014 -54.58 26.88 10.38
C PHE A 1014 -54.31 25.97 11.62
N MET A 1015 -54.21 26.41 12.91
CA MET A 1015 -54.44 27.71 13.60
C MET A 1015 -53.81 27.78 15.03
N ILE A 1016 -53.31 28.96 15.47
CA ILE A 1016 -53.20 29.63 16.84
C ILE A 1016 -52.93 28.79 18.15
N VAL A 1017 -52.05 29.24 19.08
CA VAL A 1017 -52.29 29.82 20.47
C VAL A 1017 -50.87 30.07 21.09
N SER A 1018 -50.42 31.29 21.47
CA SER A 1018 -50.51 32.05 22.77
C SER A 1018 -49.93 31.34 24.03
N LEU A 1019 -49.33 31.96 25.08
CA LEU A 1019 -49.13 33.37 25.49
C LEU A 1019 -47.92 33.57 26.49
N ILE A 1020 -47.36 34.80 26.51
CA ILE A 1020 -46.55 35.57 27.51
C ILE A 1020 -46.23 35.00 28.93
N SER A 1021 -44.94 35.06 29.31
CA SER A 1021 -44.35 35.64 30.58
C SER A 1021 -42.83 35.35 30.59
N LEU A 1022 -41.85 36.22 30.93
CA LEU A 1022 -41.75 37.56 31.54
C LEU A 1022 -41.79 37.61 33.09
N LEU A 1023 -40.63 37.43 33.76
CA LEU A 1023 -40.01 38.42 34.70
C LEU A 1023 -38.73 37.92 35.46
N THR A 1024 -37.64 38.68 35.29
CA THR A 1024 -36.60 39.07 36.28
C THR A 1024 -35.98 38.12 37.34
N SER A 1025 -34.63 38.00 37.25
CA SER A 1025 -33.62 38.48 38.24
C SER A 1025 -32.81 37.51 39.14
N SER A 1026 -31.53 37.91 39.28
CA SER A 1026 -30.55 37.71 40.38
C SER A 1026 -30.03 36.31 40.77
N ARG A 1027 -28.73 36.12 40.49
CA ARG A 1027 -27.68 35.45 41.30
C ARG A 1027 -28.02 34.04 41.86
N PHE A 1028 -27.31 33.00 41.46
CA PHE A 1028 -25.85 32.91 41.60
C PHE A 1028 -25.09 32.50 40.34
#